data_AF-A0A5N5SS86-F1
#
_entry.id   AF-A0A5N5SS86-F1
#
_cell.length_a   1.000
_cell.length_b   1.000
_cell.length_c   1.000
_cell.angle_alpha   90.00
_cell.angle_beta   90.00
_cell.angle_gamma   90.00
#
_symmetry.space_group_name_H-M   'P 1'
#
loop_
_entity.id
_entity.type
_entity.pdbx_description
1 polymer ?
#
loop_
_entity_poly.entity_id
_entity_poly.type
_entity_poly.pdbx_seq_one_letter_code
_entity_poly.pdbx_strand_id
1 'polypeptide(L)'
;MEDIDQKLDSGNVFLQSQSEEVKILWKKINGGEWIVSTLAVETVVGLVQQGRLPAPATLQNFIADLASSKSPTSLVRGITQIIQNSWQALLEPFIYHNLCFTDETPLVAKPLVNLLVSCHHLLGKPLVLLLCKIFTLIKVENKSHFERKLQVLCGLTKIALVSKMNYLSAALLPCLVICLPRAIKYGFSTRTVETYMVTLASQLGQGCDVTICSIAEALPFTSGQLQVNLLRVGATLLSHKDGNPLVGSRLLPSLLQILSARCSAIPNLSSAASVLVSLIQALPAQPSSNAQLSGNEFWETLSLSFPDLATYVPSVDLCNQIVKDPQCTADWLTKLASTVYQISKFHYTIVVAVFLYQGSTAESIQEATKVLQREVYKSKNLAHELFPIILYRLGREPDPTTRLHLLYFLPVLAVNKLTVPMILKTLLALWSSTSLKPLVLRLLLEVWKIEPRIHSYLSQLIHDKSSSTQELEIAKAYVVAEICKSKPSQHGEEFLSLLSALLNEHRGKDGTPQTTIALDGIYELCSAVVIDLRTTWKVIGPKLVKDKRPEVIVKLCKLLSLAPKLTVRSKEYEDFIQSAANILWGWASSKIKNGVNEAAFSALEKYDPQYFLLKMLPSYAREGHKLPEKMASTPFEAARKAEDVLTYVPGLAWVKLAVGIPKPHANYVESFLKSVV
;
A
#
# COMPACT_ATOMS: atom_id res chain seq x y z
N MET A 1 -11.55 73.80 -8.53
CA MET A 1 -10.22 73.44 -8.03
C MET A 1 -9.69 74.59 -7.19
N GLU A 2 -9.57 75.79 -7.73
CA GLU A 2 -9.17 77.02 -6.99
C GLU A 2 -9.99 77.30 -5.71
N ASP A 3 -11.31 77.08 -5.74
CA ASP A 3 -12.21 77.32 -4.58
C ASP A 3 -12.12 76.22 -3.49
N ILE A 4 -11.60 75.04 -3.86
CA ILE A 4 -11.34 73.90 -2.95
C ILE A 4 -9.92 74.02 -2.37
N ASP A 5 -8.97 74.51 -3.18
CA ASP A 5 -7.58 74.73 -2.80
C ASP A 5 -7.45 75.78 -1.69
N GLN A 6 -8.26 76.85 -1.72
CA GLN A 6 -8.26 77.91 -0.69
C GLN A 6 -8.83 77.48 0.67
N LYS A 7 -9.62 76.40 0.75
CA LYS A 7 -10.32 75.99 2.00
C LYS A 7 -9.71 74.79 2.71
N LEU A 8 -8.85 74.03 2.05
CA LEU A 8 -8.17 72.85 2.60
C LEU A 8 -6.84 73.17 3.34
N ASP A 9 -6.51 74.43 3.61
CA ASP A 9 -5.22 74.85 4.21
C ASP A 9 -5.05 74.56 5.72
N SER A 10 -5.94 73.79 6.35
CA SER A 10 -5.68 73.26 7.70
C SER A 10 -4.83 72.00 7.59
N GLY A 11 -3.60 72.03 8.10
CA GLY A 11 -2.56 70.99 7.93
C GLY A 11 -2.84 69.60 8.50
N ASN A 12 -4.10 69.20 8.68
CA ASN A 12 -4.52 67.91 9.22
C ASN A 12 -5.31 67.11 8.17
N VAL A 13 -4.60 66.24 7.44
CA VAL A 13 -5.10 65.43 6.31
C VAL A 13 -6.34 64.58 6.66
N PHE A 14 -6.51 64.20 7.92
CA PHE A 14 -7.66 63.40 8.36
C PHE A 14 -8.98 64.20 8.36
N LEU A 15 -8.93 65.47 8.77
CA LEU A 15 -10.10 66.39 8.77
C LEU A 15 -10.49 66.80 7.34
N GLN A 16 -9.52 66.86 6.43
CA GLN A 16 -9.75 67.17 5.01
C GLN A 16 -10.61 66.13 4.29
N SER A 17 -10.53 64.85 4.68
CA SER A 17 -11.33 63.78 4.08
C SER A 17 -12.84 63.84 4.41
N GLN A 18 -13.23 64.62 5.42
CA GLN A 18 -14.62 64.78 5.87
C GLN A 18 -15.27 66.12 5.46
N SER A 19 -14.57 66.96 4.68
CA SER A 19 -15.11 68.23 4.22
C SER A 19 -16.36 68.02 3.34
N GLU A 20 -17.30 68.96 3.41
CA GLU A 20 -18.58 68.85 2.70
C GLU A 20 -18.38 68.87 1.18
N GLU A 21 -17.31 69.52 0.71
CA GLU A 21 -16.87 69.54 -0.68
C GLU A 21 -16.39 68.16 -1.16
N VAL A 22 -15.67 67.41 -0.32
CA VAL A 22 -15.23 66.04 -0.62
C VAL A 22 -16.45 65.11 -0.69
N LYS A 23 -17.46 65.28 0.19
CA LYS A 23 -18.72 64.53 0.10
C LYS A 23 -19.51 64.84 -1.17
N ILE A 24 -19.53 66.10 -1.61
CA ILE A 24 -20.14 66.50 -2.90
C ILE A 24 -19.41 65.84 -4.07
N LEU A 25 -18.08 65.76 -4.05
CA LEU A 25 -17.30 65.06 -5.06
C LEU A 25 -17.66 63.57 -5.11
N TRP A 26 -17.70 62.87 -3.97
CA TRP A 26 -18.14 61.46 -3.91
C TRP A 26 -19.57 61.25 -4.42
N LYS A 27 -20.48 62.17 -4.09
CA LYS A 27 -21.86 62.14 -4.61
C LYS A 27 -21.93 62.35 -6.13
N LYS A 28 -21.03 63.18 -6.69
CA LYS A 28 -20.92 63.43 -8.14
C LYS A 28 -20.25 62.27 -8.89
N ILE A 29 -19.29 61.58 -8.28
CA ILE A 29 -18.68 60.34 -8.81
C ILE A 29 -19.73 59.24 -9.00
N ASN A 30 -20.68 59.14 -8.07
CA ASN A 30 -21.81 58.21 -8.18
C ASN A 30 -23.03 58.79 -8.95
N GLY A 31 -22.91 60.03 -9.43
CA GLY A 31 -23.92 60.73 -10.23
C GLY A 31 -23.99 60.19 -11.67
N GLY A 32 -25.18 60.24 -12.27
CA GLY A 32 -25.47 59.57 -13.55
C GLY A 32 -24.83 60.16 -14.81
N GLU A 33 -24.19 61.32 -14.76
CA GLU A 33 -23.56 61.96 -15.93
C GLU A 33 -22.07 61.58 -16.06
N TRP A 34 -21.72 60.96 -17.18
CA TRP A 34 -20.36 60.45 -17.44
C TRP A 34 -19.26 61.52 -17.39
N ILE A 35 -19.54 62.73 -17.92
CA ILE A 35 -18.58 63.84 -17.95
C ILE A 35 -18.31 64.37 -16.53
N VAL A 36 -19.37 64.54 -15.74
CA VAL A 36 -19.30 65.06 -14.37
C VAL A 36 -18.58 64.08 -13.46
N SER A 37 -18.84 62.78 -13.61
CA SER A 37 -18.12 61.75 -12.87
C SER A 37 -16.64 61.73 -13.23
N THR A 38 -16.30 61.80 -14.52
CA THR A 38 -14.89 61.79 -14.97
C THR A 38 -14.10 62.97 -14.40
N LEU A 39 -14.67 64.18 -14.44
CA LEU A 39 -14.03 65.38 -13.90
C LEU A 39 -13.89 65.31 -12.36
N ALA A 40 -14.89 64.75 -11.68
CA ALA A 40 -14.85 64.56 -10.23
C ALA A 40 -13.78 63.54 -9.82
N VAL A 41 -13.62 62.45 -10.58
CA VAL A 41 -12.54 61.48 -10.37
C VAL A 41 -11.17 62.12 -10.60
N GLU A 42 -10.97 62.86 -11.70
CA GLU A 42 -9.70 63.56 -11.98
C GLU A 42 -9.34 64.58 -10.88
N THR A 43 -10.35 65.30 -10.36
CA THR A 43 -10.15 66.25 -9.25
C THR A 43 -9.70 65.54 -7.98
N VAL A 44 -10.35 64.42 -7.62
CA VAL A 44 -9.97 63.61 -6.45
C VAL A 44 -8.57 63.01 -6.60
N VAL A 45 -8.21 62.55 -7.80
CA VAL A 45 -6.86 62.06 -8.11
C VAL A 45 -5.82 63.17 -7.95
N GLY A 46 -6.10 64.38 -8.45
CA GLY A 46 -5.23 65.55 -8.26
C GLY A 46 -4.99 65.88 -6.79
N LEU A 47 -6.03 65.83 -5.95
CA LEU A 47 -5.92 66.05 -4.51
C LEU A 47 -5.09 64.97 -3.80
N VAL A 48 -5.15 63.71 -4.25
CA VAL A 48 -4.28 62.63 -3.74
C VAL A 48 -2.82 62.86 -4.16
N GLN A 49 -2.57 63.26 -5.41
CA GLN A 49 -1.22 63.55 -5.91
C GLN A 49 -0.55 64.73 -5.18
N GLN A 50 -1.35 65.71 -4.74
CA GLN A 50 -0.89 66.83 -3.93
C GLN A 50 -0.74 66.49 -2.43
N GLY A 51 -1.01 65.25 -2.01
CA GLY A 51 -0.89 64.81 -0.62
C GLY A 51 -2.00 65.30 0.32
N ARG A 52 -3.07 65.93 -0.21
CA ARG A 52 -4.19 66.49 0.56
C ARG A 52 -5.25 65.44 0.91
N LEU A 53 -5.37 64.37 0.14
CA LEU A 53 -6.22 63.22 0.47
C LEU A 53 -5.40 61.96 0.74
N PRO A 54 -5.74 61.16 1.76
CA PRO A 54 -5.06 59.90 2.03
C PRO A 54 -5.36 58.88 0.92
N ALA A 55 -4.33 58.54 0.13
CA ALA A 55 -4.44 57.60 -0.99
C ALA A 55 -5.15 56.27 -0.63
N PRO A 56 -4.89 55.62 0.54
CA PRO A 56 -5.53 54.35 0.89
C PRO A 56 -7.05 54.46 1.08
N ALA A 57 -7.53 55.51 1.77
CA ALA A 57 -8.96 55.72 1.99
C ALA A 57 -9.69 56.09 0.69
N THR A 58 -9.05 56.91 -0.15
CA THR A 58 -9.58 57.26 -1.48
C THR A 58 -9.66 56.04 -2.39
N LEU A 59 -8.64 55.17 -2.38
CA LEU A 59 -8.66 53.89 -3.10
C LEU A 59 -9.76 52.97 -2.60
N GLN A 60 -9.93 52.83 -1.28
CA GLN A 60 -10.98 52.00 -0.70
C GLN A 60 -12.37 52.45 -1.15
N ASN A 61 -12.63 53.76 -1.12
CA ASN A 61 -13.90 54.34 -1.57
C ASN A 61 -14.11 54.13 -3.08
N PHE A 62 -13.09 54.41 -3.90
CA PHE A 62 -13.18 54.16 -5.35
C PHE A 62 -13.42 52.68 -5.69
N ILE A 63 -12.82 51.74 -4.97
CA ILE A 63 -13.02 50.31 -5.18
C ILE A 63 -14.40 49.87 -4.69
N ALA A 64 -14.89 50.40 -3.57
CA ALA A 64 -16.24 50.14 -3.07
C ALA A 64 -17.32 50.63 -4.05
N ASP A 65 -17.12 51.83 -4.62
CA ASP A 65 -18.03 52.44 -5.59
C ASP A 65 -17.96 51.79 -6.99
N LEU A 66 -16.91 51.00 -7.27
CA LEU A 66 -16.70 50.36 -8.57
C LEU A 66 -17.82 49.37 -8.95
N ALA A 67 -18.46 48.76 -7.94
CA ALA A 67 -19.56 47.83 -8.12
C ALA A 67 -20.92 48.53 -8.32
N SER A 68 -21.09 49.76 -7.81
CA SER A 68 -22.35 50.52 -7.81
C SER A 68 -22.37 51.71 -8.78
N SER A 69 -21.23 52.08 -9.35
CA SER A 69 -21.10 53.26 -10.21
C SER A 69 -21.67 53.06 -11.62
N LYS A 70 -22.34 54.10 -12.12
CA LYS A 70 -22.81 54.21 -13.50
C LYS A 70 -21.69 54.53 -14.51
N SER A 71 -20.49 54.85 -14.04
CA SER A 71 -19.34 55.25 -14.87
C SER A 71 -18.02 54.55 -14.48
N PRO A 72 -17.99 53.20 -14.48
CA PRO A 72 -16.86 52.43 -13.93
C PRO A 72 -15.52 52.68 -14.63
N THR A 73 -15.53 53.08 -15.91
CA THR A 73 -14.31 53.43 -16.67
C THR A 73 -13.58 54.65 -16.11
N SER A 74 -14.31 55.65 -15.61
CA SER A 74 -13.72 56.84 -15.02
C SER A 74 -13.03 56.51 -13.68
N LEU A 75 -13.69 55.74 -12.82
CA LEU A 75 -13.14 55.21 -11.57
C LEU A 75 -11.88 54.37 -11.80
N VAL A 76 -11.92 53.43 -12.75
CA VAL A 76 -10.75 52.61 -13.09
C VAL A 76 -9.58 53.47 -13.55
N ARG A 77 -9.82 54.51 -14.35
CA ARG A 77 -8.78 55.45 -14.80
C ARG A 77 -8.17 56.24 -13.64
N GLY A 78 -9.00 56.76 -12.73
CA GLY A 78 -8.51 57.50 -11.57
C GLY A 78 -7.73 56.62 -10.60
N ILE A 79 -8.22 55.41 -10.35
CA ILE A 79 -7.47 54.44 -9.54
C ILE A 79 -6.12 54.10 -10.19
N THR A 80 -6.09 53.89 -11.51
CA THR A 80 -4.85 53.58 -12.24
C THR A 80 -3.81 54.71 -12.09
N GLN A 81 -4.25 55.97 -12.14
CA GLN A 81 -3.38 57.14 -11.94
C GLN A 81 -2.85 57.25 -10.49
N ILE A 82 -3.67 56.93 -9.49
CA ILE A 82 -3.22 56.89 -8.08
C ILE A 82 -2.18 55.78 -7.88
N ILE A 83 -2.42 54.61 -8.48
CA ILE A 83 -1.51 53.45 -8.41
C ILE A 83 -0.15 53.76 -9.05
N GLN A 84 -0.12 54.45 -10.20
CA GLN A 84 1.12 54.83 -10.88
C GLN A 84 2.04 55.70 -10.02
N ASN A 85 1.47 56.63 -9.25
CA ASN A 85 2.26 57.66 -8.54
C ASN A 85 2.63 57.26 -7.10
N SER A 86 1.98 56.24 -6.51
CA SER A 86 2.11 55.91 -5.07
C SER A 86 2.46 54.44 -4.77
N TRP A 87 2.95 53.70 -5.78
CA TRP A 87 3.11 52.23 -5.74
C TRP A 87 3.94 51.68 -4.56
N GLN A 88 5.10 52.29 -4.25
CA GLN A 88 6.09 51.67 -3.34
C GLN A 88 5.85 51.92 -1.83
N ALA A 89 5.25 53.03 -1.42
CA ALA A 89 5.18 53.40 0.01
C ALA A 89 3.83 53.12 0.69
N LEU A 90 2.72 53.14 -0.05
CA LEU A 90 1.37 53.14 0.53
C LEU A 90 0.47 52.00 0.03
N LEU A 91 0.78 51.42 -1.13
CA LEU A 91 -0.12 50.47 -1.79
C LEU A 91 0.07 49.01 -1.33
N GLU A 92 1.31 48.59 -1.08
CA GLU A 92 1.61 47.23 -0.64
C GLU A 92 0.92 46.86 0.69
N PRO A 93 0.95 47.69 1.76
CA PRO A 93 0.21 47.41 3.00
C PRO A 93 -1.31 47.38 2.80
N PHE A 94 -1.85 48.25 1.96
CA PHE A 94 -3.28 48.29 1.63
C PHE A 94 -3.73 47.00 0.92
N ILE A 95 -2.94 46.53 -0.04
CA ILE A 95 -3.23 45.29 -0.77
C ILE A 95 -3.14 44.08 0.18
N TYR A 96 -2.12 44.01 1.04
CA TYR A 96 -2.02 42.95 2.05
C TYR A 96 -3.24 42.96 2.99
N HIS A 97 -3.65 44.12 3.50
CA HIS A 97 -4.79 44.22 4.40
C HIS A 97 -6.07 43.68 3.74
N ASN A 98 -6.41 44.17 2.54
CA ASN A 98 -7.66 43.84 1.87
C ASN A 98 -7.71 42.41 1.30
N LEU A 99 -6.57 41.83 0.90
CA LEU A 99 -6.54 40.49 0.32
C LEU A 99 -6.27 39.41 1.39
N CYS A 100 -5.39 39.65 2.35
CA CYS A 100 -4.95 38.64 3.32
C CYS A 100 -5.64 38.71 4.68
N PHE A 101 -6.04 39.90 5.17
CA PHE A 101 -6.36 40.09 6.60
C PHE A 101 -7.81 40.49 6.91
N THR A 102 -8.60 40.99 5.94
CA THR A 102 -10.01 41.32 6.20
C THR A 102 -10.92 40.10 6.05
N ASP A 103 -11.83 39.89 6.99
CA ASP A 103 -12.91 38.88 6.86
C ASP A 103 -14.20 39.47 6.26
N GLU A 104 -14.32 40.79 6.24
CA GLU A 104 -15.59 41.50 6.00
C GLU A 104 -15.87 41.87 4.53
N THR A 105 -14.91 41.74 3.61
CA THR A 105 -15.03 42.37 2.27
C THR A 105 -14.71 41.47 1.06
N PRO A 106 -15.44 40.37 0.81
CA PRO A 106 -15.29 39.59 -0.43
C PRO A 106 -15.62 40.41 -1.71
N LEU A 107 -16.43 41.46 -1.58
CA LEU A 107 -16.85 42.35 -2.67
C LEU A 107 -15.70 43.19 -3.27
N VAL A 108 -14.65 43.48 -2.49
CA VAL A 108 -13.54 44.37 -2.88
C VAL A 108 -12.40 43.60 -3.56
N ALA A 109 -12.23 42.32 -3.24
CA ALA A 109 -11.09 41.53 -3.70
C ALA A 109 -11.06 41.32 -5.22
N LYS A 110 -12.20 40.94 -5.83
CA LYS A 110 -12.28 40.67 -7.27
C LYS A 110 -12.04 41.92 -8.13
N PRO A 111 -12.68 43.08 -7.85
CA PRO A 111 -12.35 44.34 -8.52
C PRO A 111 -10.88 44.72 -8.36
N LEU A 112 -10.34 44.60 -7.15
CA LEU A 112 -8.94 44.95 -6.86
C LEU A 112 -7.96 44.08 -7.66
N VAL A 113 -8.15 42.74 -7.70
CA VAL A 113 -7.30 41.85 -8.50
C VAL A 113 -7.40 42.17 -9.99
N ASN A 114 -8.61 42.40 -10.52
CA ASN A 114 -8.79 42.73 -11.93
C ASN A 114 -8.08 44.03 -12.32
N LEU A 115 -8.17 45.04 -11.45
CA LEU A 115 -7.49 46.31 -11.60
C LEU A 115 -5.97 46.15 -11.58
N LEU A 116 -5.43 45.40 -10.60
CA LEU A 116 -4.00 45.11 -10.53
C LEU A 116 -3.50 44.40 -11.79
N VAL A 117 -4.26 43.44 -12.30
CA VAL A 117 -3.95 42.75 -13.57
C VAL A 117 -3.93 43.73 -14.75
N SER A 118 -4.89 44.66 -14.83
CA SER A 118 -4.89 45.70 -15.88
C SER A 118 -3.72 46.67 -15.77
N CYS A 119 -3.22 46.91 -14.55
CA CYS A 119 -2.06 47.77 -14.29
C CYS A 119 -0.71 47.06 -14.48
N HIS A 120 -0.70 45.79 -14.85
CA HIS A 120 0.54 45.01 -14.94
C HIS A 120 1.59 45.63 -15.88
N HIS A 121 1.19 46.15 -17.04
CA HIS A 121 2.11 46.77 -18.00
C HIS A 121 2.88 47.97 -17.42
N LEU A 122 2.35 48.61 -16.37
CA LEU A 122 2.95 49.77 -15.71
C LEU A 122 3.89 49.37 -14.58
N LEU A 123 3.57 48.27 -13.89
CA LEU A 123 4.21 47.87 -12.63
C LEU A 123 5.19 46.71 -12.79
N GLY A 124 5.12 45.97 -13.90
CA GLY A 124 6.07 44.94 -14.28
C GLY A 124 6.23 43.80 -13.26
N LYS A 125 7.49 43.40 -13.03
CA LYS A 125 7.89 42.28 -12.16
C LYS A 125 7.57 42.46 -10.66
N PRO A 126 7.74 43.66 -10.05
CA PRO A 126 7.38 43.89 -8.65
C PRO A 126 5.94 43.50 -8.28
N LEU A 127 4.97 43.83 -9.14
CA LEU A 127 3.57 43.45 -8.95
C LEU A 127 3.39 41.92 -8.93
N VAL A 128 4.07 41.21 -9.84
CA VAL A 128 3.98 39.74 -9.91
C VAL A 128 4.52 39.10 -8.63
N LEU A 129 5.66 39.58 -8.13
CA LEU A 129 6.24 39.08 -6.87
C LEU A 129 5.33 39.36 -5.67
N LEU A 130 4.74 40.56 -5.61
CA LEU A 130 3.77 40.92 -4.58
C LEU A 130 2.54 40.00 -4.62
N LEU A 131 1.96 39.77 -5.80
CA LEU A 131 0.83 38.87 -5.98
C LEU A 131 1.17 37.42 -5.63
N CYS A 132 2.39 36.95 -5.92
CA CYS A 132 2.87 35.63 -5.48
C CYS A 132 2.92 35.54 -3.95
N LYS A 133 3.48 36.56 -3.27
CA LYS A 133 3.49 36.62 -1.79
C LYS A 133 2.08 36.66 -1.23
N ILE A 134 1.19 37.48 -1.78
CA ILE A 134 -0.22 37.52 -1.36
C ILE A 134 -0.87 36.15 -1.52
N PHE A 135 -0.67 35.48 -2.65
CA PHE A 135 -1.21 34.13 -2.87
C PHE A 135 -0.73 33.14 -1.81
N THR A 136 0.53 33.22 -1.38
CA THR A 136 1.06 32.38 -0.29
C THR A 136 0.42 32.71 1.06
N LEU A 137 0.24 34.00 1.38
CA LEU A 137 -0.24 34.47 2.67
C LEU A 137 -1.74 34.31 2.88
N ILE A 138 -2.54 34.28 1.79
CA ILE A 138 -3.98 34.05 1.91
C ILE A 138 -4.22 32.67 2.52
N LYS A 139 -4.82 32.68 3.72
CA LYS A 139 -5.26 31.49 4.45
C LYS A 139 -6.29 30.71 3.65
N VAL A 140 -6.49 29.43 3.97
CA VAL A 140 -7.50 28.58 3.33
C VAL A 140 -8.38 27.93 4.39
N GLU A 141 -8.85 28.74 5.34
CA GLU A 141 -9.66 28.28 6.47
C GLU A 141 -11.15 28.23 6.12
N ASN A 142 -11.63 29.16 5.29
CA ASN A 142 -13.05 29.24 4.90
C ASN A 142 -13.25 29.45 3.38
N LYS A 143 -14.52 29.38 2.95
CA LYS A 143 -14.93 29.53 1.55
C LYS A 143 -14.52 30.90 0.96
N SER A 144 -14.64 31.98 1.73
CA SER A 144 -14.32 33.34 1.29
C SER A 144 -12.81 33.56 1.09
N HIS A 145 -11.99 32.98 1.97
CA HIS A 145 -10.53 33.03 1.88
C HIS A 145 -10.06 32.28 0.63
N PHE A 146 -10.62 31.10 0.38
CA PHE A 146 -10.32 30.33 -0.82
C PHE A 146 -10.75 31.05 -2.10
N GLU A 147 -11.90 31.73 -2.09
CA GLU A 147 -12.34 32.54 -3.25
C GLU A 147 -11.32 33.62 -3.60
N ARG A 148 -10.81 34.35 -2.61
CA ARG A 148 -9.77 35.37 -2.79
C ARG A 148 -8.48 34.76 -3.33
N LYS A 149 -8.04 33.64 -2.76
CA LYS A 149 -6.86 32.91 -3.23
C LYS A 149 -7.00 32.48 -4.70
N LEU A 150 -8.19 32.00 -5.08
CA LEU A 150 -8.51 31.61 -6.45
C LEU A 150 -8.53 32.82 -7.40
N GLN A 151 -9.07 33.95 -6.97
CA GLN A 151 -9.06 35.20 -7.75
C GLN A 151 -7.63 35.67 -8.03
N VAL A 152 -6.77 35.71 -7.01
CA VAL A 152 -5.35 36.08 -7.16
C VAL A 152 -4.63 35.12 -8.11
N LEU A 153 -4.87 33.81 -8.00
CA LEU A 153 -4.28 32.79 -8.88
C LEU A 153 -4.70 32.95 -10.35
N CYS A 154 -5.99 33.19 -10.59
CA CYS A 154 -6.51 33.47 -11.92
C CYS A 154 -5.94 34.77 -12.49
N GLY A 155 -5.77 35.80 -11.65
CA GLY A 155 -5.14 37.07 -12.02
C GLY A 155 -3.67 36.90 -12.42
N LEU A 156 -2.88 36.19 -11.60
CA LEU A 156 -1.50 35.82 -11.90
C LEU A 156 -1.39 35.03 -13.22
N THR A 157 -2.28 34.08 -13.44
CA THR A 157 -2.31 33.30 -14.69
C THR A 157 -2.63 34.16 -15.90
N LYS A 158 -3.56 35.11 -15.78
CA LYS A 158 -3.87 36.05 -16.86
C LYS A 158 -2.67 36.93 -17.19
N ILE A 159 -1.93 37.41 -16.19
CA ILE A 159 -0.67 38.15 -16.40
C ILE A 159 0.35 37.28 -17.13
N ALA A 160 0.54 36.04 -16.67
CA ALA A 160 1.48 35.10 -17.29
C ALA A 160 1.20 34.85 -18.78
N LEU A 161 -0.09 34.69 -19.13
CA LEU A 161 -0.54 34.46 -20.51
C LEU A 161 -0.39 35.69 -21.40
N VAL A 162 -0.80 36.88 -20.91
CA VAL A 162 -0.71 38.13 -21.68
C VAL A 162 0.74 38.51 -21.94
N SER A 163 1.59 38.35 -20.93
CA SER A 163 3.00 38.76 -20.99
C SER A 163 3.95 37.64 -21.43
N LYS A 164 3.41 36.45 -21.79
CA LYS A 164 4.16 35.25 -22.23
C LYS A 164 5.31 34.88 -21.29
N MET A 165 5.09 34.95 -19.99
CA MET A 165 6.12 34.69 -18.97
C MET A 165 6.24 33.19 -18.68
N ASN A 166 7.04 32.46 -19.46
CA ASN A 166 7.16 31.00 -19.34
C ASN A 166 7.55 30.49 -17.93
N TYR A 167 8.48 31.16 -17.23
CA TYR A 167 8.87 30.78 -15.86
C TYR A 167 7.71 30.91 -14.86
N LEU A 168 6.90 31.96 -15.00
CA LEU A 168 5.72 32.14 -14.16
C LEU A 168 4.63 31.11 -14.53
N SER A 169 4.41 30.87 -15.82
CA SER A 169 3.50 29.84 -16.32
C SER A 169 3.83 28.45 -15.77
N ALA A 170 5.11 28.08 -15.75
CA ALA A 170 5.58 26.80 -15.21
C ALA A 170 5.31 26.67 -13.71
N ALA A 171 5.48 27.74 -12.93
CA ALA A 171 5.23 27.74 -11.49
C ALA A 171 3.73 27.79 -11.15
N LEU A 172 2.91 28.42 -11.99
CA LEU A 172 1.46 28.55 -11.77
C LEU A 172 0.67 27.30 -12.14
N LEU A 173 1.09 26.55 -13.16
CA LEU A 173 0.38 25.35 -13.61
C LEU A 173 0.14 24.30 -12.49
N PRO A 174 1.15 23.86 -11.71
CA PRO A 174 0.93 22.95 -10.58
C PRO A 174 0.00 23.55 -9.51
N CYS A 175 0.08 24.87 -9.28
CA CYS A 175 -0.80 25.58 -8.34
C CYS A 175 -2.27 25.53 -8.80
N LEU A 176 -2.54 25.73 -10.10
CA LEU A 176 -3.89 25.63 -10.67
C LEU A 176 -4.47 24.23 -10.49
N VAL A 177 -3.66 23.20 -10.71
CA VAL A 177 -4.09 21.79 -10.57
C VAL A 177 -4.46 21.46 -9.12
N ILE A 178 -3.61 21.79 -8.15
CA ILE A 178 -3.89 21.52 -6.72
C ILE A 178 -5.09 22.33 -6.19
N CYS A 179 -5.42 23.46 -6.80
CA CYS A 179 -6.60 24.23 -6.40
C CYS A 179 -7.92 23.53 -6.75
N LEU A 180 -7.93 22.64 -7.76
CA LEU A 180 -9.17 22.03 -8.26
C LEU A 180 -9.93 21.22 -7.21
N PRO A 181 -9.32 20.27 -6.47
CA PRO A 181 -10.02 19.54 -5.39
C PRO A 181 -10.67 20.46 -4.36
N ARG A 182 -9.97 21.54 -3.97
CA ARG A 182 -10.49 22.53 -3.00
C ARG A 182 -11.61 23.38 -3.59
N ALA A 183 -11.53 23.76 -4.87
CA ALA A 183 -12.58 24.50 -5.56
C ALA A 183 -13.87 23.69 -5.64
N ILE A 184 -13.78 22.39 -5.96
CA ILE A 184 -14.91 21.46 -5.98
C ILE A 184 -15.51 21.34 -4.57
N LYS A 185 -14.67 21.15 -3.54
CA LYS A 185 -15.12 21.04 -2.13
C LYS A 185 -15.96 22.25 -1.69
N TYR A 186 -15.60 23.46 -2.11
CA TYR A 186 -16.31 24.69 -1.75
C TYR A 186 -17.44 25.09 -2.75
N GLY A 187 -17.63 24.31 -3.81
CA GLY A 187 -18.68 24.53 -4.81
C GLY A 187 -18.41 25.69 -5.77
N PHE A 188 -17.14 26.01 -6.05
CA PHE A 188 -16.77 27.04 -7.04
C PHE A 188 -16.73 26.47 -8.46
N SER A 189 -16.99 27.32 -9.46
CA SER A 189 -16.86 26.94 -10.87
C SER A 189 -15.38 26.75 -11.23
N THR A 190 -15.06 25.59 -11.81
CA THR A 190 -13.70 25.24 -12.25
C THR A 190 -13.39 25.66 -13.68
N ARG A 191 -14.39 26.10 -14.47
CA ARG A 191 -14.26 26.38 -15.91
C ARG A 191 -13.12 27.32 -16.28
N THR A 192 -12.94 28.39 -15.51
CA THR A 192 -11.87 29.38 -15.74
C THR A 192 -10.50 28.76 -15.48
N VAL A 193 -10.36 28.03 -14.37
CA VAL A 193 -9.13 27.31 -13.99
C VAL A 193 -8.79 26.25 -15.04
N GLU A 194 -9.78 25.50 -15.50
CA GLU A 194 -9.63 24.49 -16.55
C GLU A 194 -9.12 25.09 -17.86
N THR A 195 -9.70 26.21 -18.29
CA THR A 195 -9.29 26.91 -19.51
C THR A 195 -7.83 27.36 -19.40
N TYR A 196 -7.48 28.01 -18.30
CA TYR A 196 -6.11 28.46 -18.04
C TYR A 196 -5.12 27.30 -17.96
N MET A 197 -5.48 26.22 -17.28
CA MET A 197 -4.66 25.02 -17.18
C MET A 197 -4.36 24.43 -18.57
N VAL A 198 -5.39 24.29 -19.43
CA VAL A 198 -5.21 23.76 -20.80
C VAL A 198 -4.35 24.70 -21.64
N THR A 199 -4.58 26.02 -21.58
CA THR A 199 -3.80 27.00 -22.35
C THR A 199 -2.34 27.06 -21.90
N LEU A 200 -2.06 27.06 -20.59
CA LEU A 200 -0.69 27.04 -20.07
C LEU A 200 0.03 25.75 -20.45
N ALA A 201 -0.64 24.59 -20.32
CA ALA A 201 -0.05 23.31 -20.67
C ALA A 201 0.35 23.22 -22.15
N SER A 202 -0.41 23.85 -23.07
CA SER A 202 -0.03 23.89 -24.49
C SER A 202 1.14 24.82 -24.81
N GLN A 203 1.46 25.77 -23.93
CA GLN A 203 2.57 26.71 -24.10
C GLN A 203 3.87 26.22 -23.45
N LEU A 204 3.75 25.39 -22.42
CA LEU A 204 4.89 24.82 -21.71
C LEU A 204 5.44 23.63 -22.50
N GLY A 205 6.76 23.63 -22.70
CA GLY A 205 7.49 22.51 -23.30
C GLY A 205 8.00 21.53 -22.23
N GLN A 206 9.29 21.25 -22.28
CA GLN A 206 9.96 20.26 -21.43
C GLN A 206 10.01 20.63 -19.93
N GLY A 207 10.08 19.65 -19.02
CA GLY A 207 10.35 19.84 -17.59
C GLY A 207 9.10 19.97 -16.72
N CYS A 208 8.08 19.15 -16.95
CA CYS A 208 6.75 19.30 -16.35
C CYS A 208 6.42 18.30 -15.21
N ASP A 209 7.42 17.61 -14.66
CA ASP A 209 7.24 16.54 -13.67
C ASP A 209 6.51 16.98 -12.38
N VAL A 210 6.77 18.20 -11.91
CA VAL A 210 6.07 18.77 -10.74
C VAL A 210 4.57 18.92 -11.03
N THR A 211 4.21 19.33 -12.24
CA THR A 211 2.82 19.40 -12.67
C THR A 211 2.21 18.00 -12.76
N ILE A 212 2.95 17.01 -13.26
CA ILE A 212 2.49 15.62 -13.29
C ILE A 212 2.21 15.08 -11.87
N CYS A 213 3.07 15.39 -10.89
CA CYS A 213 2.80 15.08 -9.48
C CYS A 213 1.50 15.73 -8.99
N SER A 214 1.29 17.01 -9.35
CA SER A 214 0.08 17.75 -9.01
C SER A 214 -1.18 17.10 -9.61
N ILE A 215 -1.10 16.64 -10.87
CA ILE A 215 -2.22 15.96 -11.54
C ILE A 215 -2.50 14.63 -10.86
N ALA A 216 -1.48 13.85 -10.52
CA ALA A 216 -1.65 12.57 -9.83
C ALA A 216 -2.36 12.72 -8.48
N GLU A 217 -2.07 13.80 -7.75
CA GLU A 217 -2.72 14.09 -6.46
C GLU A 217 -4.14 14.66 -6.61
N ALA A 218 -4.39 15.49 -7.63
CA ALA A 218 -5.70 16.09 -7.84
C ALA A 218 -6.72 15.11 -8.45
N LEU A 219 -6.28 14.23 -9.36
CA LEU A 219 -7.15 13.39 -10.19
C LEU A 219 -8.18 12.56 -9.40
N PRO A 220 -7.84 11.89 -8.28
CA PRO A 220 -8.79 11.12 -7.47
C PRO A 220 -9.97 11.92 -6.92
N PHE A 221 -9.81 13.24 -6.76
CA PHE A 221 -10.81 14.13 -6.16
C PHE A 221 -11.62 14.90 -7.21
N THR A 222 -11.39 14.64 -8.49
CA THR A 222 -12.12 15.25 -9.61
C THR A 222 -13.11 14.28 -10.23
N SER A 223 -14.08 14.78 -10.99
CA SER A 223 -15.07 13.93 -11.70
C SER A 223 -15.53 14.60 -13.01
N GLY A 224 -16.21 13.84 -13.87
CA GLY A 224 -16.85 14.41 -15.06
C GLY A 224 -15.87 14.90 -16.13
N GLN A 225 -16.25 15.99 -16.79
CA GLN A 225 -15.44 16.63 -17.83
C GLN A 225 -14.09 17.15 -17.31
N LEU A 226 -14.00 17.50 -16.03
CA LEU A 226 -12.76 17.98 -15.42
C LEU A 226 -11.67 16.90 -15.42
N GLN A 227 -12.03 15.64 -15.15
CA GLN A 227 -11.10 14.51 -15.26
C GLN A 227 -10.54 14.42 -16.69
N VAL A 228 -11.39 14.52 -17.71
CA VAL A 228 -10.97 14.46 -19.13
C VAL A 228 -9.98 15.59 -19.44
N ASN A 229 -10.23 16.80 -18.94
CA ASN A 229 -9.36 17.95 -19.14
C ASN A 229 -8.00 17.76 -18.44
N LEU A 230 -7.97 17.22 -17.22
CA LEU A 230 -6.73 16.88 -16.52
C LEU A 230 -5.92 15.81 -17.25
N LEU A 231 -6.58 14.77 -17.76
CA LEU A 231 -5.93 13.71 -18.53
C LEU A 231 -5.35 14.24 -19.84
N ARG A 232 -6.07 15.14 -20.53
CA ARG A 232 -5.58 15.79 -21.75
C ARG A 232 -4.35 16.64 -21.46
N VAL A 233 -4.37 17.42 -20.39
CA VAL A 233 -3.22 18.21 -19.95
C VAL A 233 -2.04 17.30 -19.65
N GLY A 234 -2.23 16.23 -18.87
CA GLY A 234 -1.19 15.23 -18.63
C GLY A 234 -0.62 14.64 -19.92
N ALA A 235 -1.47 14.35 -20.91
CA ALA A 235 -1.03 13.81 -22.19
C ALA A 235 -0.21 14.82 -23.01
N THR A 236 -0.61 16.09 -23.03
CA THR A 236 0.18 17.17 -23.66
C THR A 236 1.57 17.26 -23.03
N LEU A 237 1.64 17.29 -21.69
CA LEU A 237 2.91 17.43 -20.97
C LEU A 237 3.83 16.21 -21.18
N LEU A 238 3.29 14.99 -21.15
CA LEU A 238 4.08 13.76 -21.35
C LEU A 238 4.45 13.48 -22.81
N SER A 239 3.83 14.17 -23.78
CA SER A 239 4.10 13.95 -25.21
C SER A 239 5.53 14.31 -25.63
N HIS A 240 6.22 15.15 -24.85
CA HIS A 240 7.57 15.61 -25.10
C HIS A 240 8.67 14.59 -24.74
N LYS A 241 8.33 13.49 -24.06
CA LYS A 241 9.21 12.34 -23.72
C LYS A 241 10.48 12.68 -22.91
N ASP A 242 10.40 13.74 -22.12
CA ASP A 242 11.50 14.29 -21.31
C ASP A 242 11.27 14.16 -19.79
N GLY A 243 10.10 13.66 -19.39
CA GLY A 243 9.71 13.49 -18.00
C GLY A 243 10.26 12.22 -17.35
N ASN A 244 10.37 12.24 -16.01
CA ASN A 244 10.83 11.09 -15.25
C ASN A 244 9.76 9.97 -15.28
N PRO A 245 10.12 8.72 -15.63
CA PRO A 245 9.14 7.64 -15.79
C PRO A 245 8.47 7.21 -14.48
N LEU A 246 9.14 7.37 -13.32
CA LEU A 246 8.53 7.12 -12.01
C LEU A 246 7.48 8.18 -11.69
N VAL A 247 7.77 9.44 -12.02
CA VAL A 247 6.81 10.54 -11.83
C VAL A 247 5.56 10.29 -12.67
N GLY A 248 5.71 9.90 -13.94
CA GLY A 248 4.60 9.45 -14.78
C GLY A 248 3.83 8.27 -14.18
N SER A 249 4.55 7.29 -13.63
CA SER A 249 3.96 6.09 -13.00
C SER A 249 3.06 6.39 -11.80
N ARG A 250 3.16 7.58 -11.19
CA ARG A 250 2.25 8.02 -10.11
C ARG A 250 0.81 8.26 -10.56
N LEU A 251 0.59 8.49 -11.84
CA LEU A 251 -0.75 8.63 -12.40
C LEU A 251 -1.47 7.28 -12.53
N LEU A 252 -0.71 6.19 -12.65
CA LEU A 252 -1.25 4.87 -12.97
C LEU A 252 -2.34 4.38 -12.00
N PRO A 253 -2.25 4.52 -10.66
CA PRO A 253 -3.33 4.13 -9.75
C PRO A 253 -4.70 4.71 -10.13
N SER A 254 -4.76 6.02 -10.34
CA SER A 254 -5.99 6.74 -10.72
C SER A 254 -6.47 6.36 -12.13
N LEU A 255 -5.53 6.16 -13.07
CA LEU A 255 -5.86 5.73 -14.43
C LEU A 255 -6.45 4.31 -14.45
N LEU A 256 -5.91 3.40 -13.65
CA LEU A 256 -6.41 2.04 -13.52
C LEU A 256 -7.79 2.01 -12.91
N GLN A 257 -8.06 2.87 -11.93
CA GLN A 257 -9.40 3.03 -11.38
C GLN A 257 -10.40 3.47 -12.48
N ILE A 258 -10.04 4.48 -13.28
CA ILE A 258 -10.87 4.96 -14.41
C ILE A 258 -11.10 3.86 -15.45
N LEU A 259 -10.07 3.08 -15.78
CA LEU A 259 -10.18 2.00 -16.78
C LEU A 259 -10.98 0.79 -16.26
N SER A 260 -10.96 0.56 -14.95
CA SER A 260 -11.71 -0.54 -14.32
C SER A 260 -13.21 -0.23 -14.19
N ALA A 261 -13.57 1.04 -13.98
CA ALA A 261 -14.94 1.50 -13.88
C ALA A 261 -15.45 1.90 -15.28
N ARG A 262 -16.23 1.03 -15.94
CA ARG A 262 -16.86 1.35 -17.23
C ARG A 262 -17.81 2.55 -17.06
N CYS A 263 -17.34 3.76 -17.37
CA CYS A 263 -18.15 4.97 -17.33
C CYS A 263 -18.59 5.33 -18.76
N SER A 264 -19.81 4.93 -19.14
CA SER A 264 -20.40 5.34 -20.43
C SER A 264 -20.93 6.78 -20.42
N ALA A 265 -21.10 7.37 -19.23
CA ALA A 265 -21.69 8.69 -19.06
C ALA A 265 -20.74 9.84 -19.46
N ILE A 266 -19.43 9.62 -19.45
CA ILE A 266 -18.43 10.64 -19.77
C ILE A 266 -17.69 10.22 -21.04
N PRO A 267 -18.00 10.81 -22.21
CA PRO A 267 -17.33 10.46 -23.45
C PRO A 267 -15.82 10.76 -23.35
N ASN A 268 -15.01 9.93 -24.02
CA ASN A 268 -13.56 10.05 -24.11
C ASN A 268 -12.76 9.86 -22.80
N LEU A 269 -13.39 9.58 -21.66
CA LEU A 269 -12.65 9.39 -20.40
C LEU A 269 -11.72 8.17 -20.45
N SER A 270 -12.25 7.01 -20.83
CA SER A 270 -11.45 5.77 -20.91
C SER A 270 -10.40 5.82 -22.02
N SER A 271 -10.69 6.49 -23.15
CA SER A 271 -9.71 6.66 -24.23
C SER A 271 -8.57 7.59 -23.80
N ALA A 272 -8.88 8.73 -23.17
CA ALA A 272 -7.87 9.63 -22.63
C ALA A 272 -6.98 8.95 -21.57
N ALA A 273 -7.58 8.14 -20.68
CA ALA A 273 -6.81 7.39 -19.70
C ALA A 273 -5.89 6.35 -20.37
N SER A 274 -6.37 5.66 -21.40
CA SER A 274 -5.57 4.67 -22.16
C SER A 274 -4.38 5.31 -22.88
N VAL A 275 -4.58 6.48 -23.49
CA VAL A 275 -3.51 7.27 -24.13
C VAL A 275 -2.46 7.68 -23.10
N LEU A 276 -2.87 8.10 -21.90
CA LEU A 276 -1.92 8.50 -20.87
C LEU A 276 -1.10 7.30 -20.36
N VAL A 277 -1.72 6.13 -20.20
CA VAL A 277 -1.01 4.89 -19.83
C VAL A 277 0.05 4.55 -20.89
N SER A 278 -0.26 4.64 -22.18
CA SER A 278 0.72 4.32 -23.23
C SER A 278 1.86 5.34 -23.30
N LEU A 279 1.58 6.63 -23.07
CA LEU A 279 2.62 7.66 -22.97
C LEU A 279 3.56 7.40 -21.79
N ILE A 280 3.02 7.08 -20.61
CA ILE A 280 3.83 6.76 -19.42
C ILE A 280 4.73 5.55 -19.69
N GLN A 281 4.22 4.52 -20.36
CA GLN A 281 5.00 3.34 -20.72
C GLN A 281 6.10 3.62 -21.76
N ALA A 282 5.93 4.65 -22.57
CA ALA A 282 6.89 5.06 -23.60
C ALA A 282 7.95 6.06 -23.09
N LEU A 283 7.89 6.49 -21.83
CA LEU A 283 8.89 7.39 -21.24
C LEU A 283 10.26 6.70 -21.15
N PRO A 284 11.35 7.37 -21.54
CA PRO A 284 12.68 6.80 -21.44
C PRO A 284 13.11 6.62 -19.98
N ALA A 285 13.98 5.63 -19.74
CA ALA A 285 14.60 5.38 -18.44
C ALA A 285 15.70 6.41 -18.14
N GLN A 286 15.33 7.69 -18.07
CA GLN A 286 16.26 8.79 -17.86
C GLN A 286 15.75 9.74 -16.78
N PRO A 287 16.66 10.39 -16.04
CA PRO A 287 16.28 11.47 -15.13
C PRO A 287 15.74 12.64 -15.93
N SER A 288 14.74 13.33 -15.38
CA SER A 288 14.23 14.53 -16.01
C SER A 288 15.20 15.70 -15.85
N SER A 289 15.34 16.49 -16.90
CA SER A 289 15.83 17.85 -16.76
C SER A 289 14.69 18.69 -16.19
N ASN A 290 14.63 18.85 -14.87
CA ASN A 290 13.69 19.72 -14.13
C ASN A 290 13.88 21.23 -14.45
N ALA A 291 14.34 21.54 -15.66
CA ALA A 291 14.93 22.80 -16.10
C ALA A 291 14.02 24.03 -15.92
N GLN A 292 12.72 23.85 -15.72
CA GLN A 292 11.78 24.97 -15.58
C GLN A 292 11.59 25.47 -14.14
N LEU A 293 11.81 24.64 -13.12
CA LEU A 293 11.44 24.96 -11.73
C LEU A 293 12.62 24.99 -10.75
N SER A 294 13.72 24.29 -11.04
CA SER A 294 14.95 24.41 -10.24
C SER A 294 15.56 25.81 -10.43
N GLY A 295 15.59 26.62 -9.38
CA GLY A 295 16.07 28.02 -9.43
C GLY A 295 15.03 29.03 -9.96
N ASN A 296 13.75 28.64 -10.03
CA ASN A 296 12.68 29.54 -10.40
C ASN A 296 12.21 30.36 -9.19
N GLU A 297 12.50 31.67 -9.19
CA GLU A 297 12.18 32.61 -8.10
C GLU A 297 10.68 32.64 -7.74
N PHE A 298 9.79 32.44 -8.72
CA PHE A 298 8.35 32.43 -8.48
C PHE A 298 7.92 31.15 -7.77
N TRP A 299 8.52 30.02 -8.13
CA TRP A 299 8.21 28.73 -7.52
C TRP A 299 8.62 28.65 -6.04
N GLU A 300 9.77 29.20 -5.68
CA GLU A 300 10.22 29.25 -4.27
C GLU A 300 9.17 29.93 -3.37
N THR A 301 8.53 30.98 -3.88
CA THR A 301 7.42 31.63 -3.19
C THR A 301 6.15 30.77 -3.29
N LEU A 302 5.69 30.46 -4.50
CA LEU A 302 4.39 29.81 -4.74
C LEU A 302 4.27 28.41 -4.13
N SER A 303 5.37 27.66 -4.03
CA SER A 303 5.38 26.30 -3.45
C SER A 303 4.96 26.27 -1.97
N LEU A 304 5.13 27.39 -1.25
CA LEU A 304 4.69 27.53 0.14
C LEU A 304 3.18 27.75 0.28
N SER A 305 2.47 27.97 -0.82
CA SER A 305 1.03 28.26 -0.81
C SER A 305 0.18 27.07 -0.40
N PHE A 306 0.69 25.86 -0.61
CA PHE A 306 0.08 24.59 -0.21
C PHE A 306 1.15 23.63 0.29
N PRO A 307 0.92 22.91 1.40
CA PRO A 307 1.92 21.98 1.97
C PRO A 307 2.42 20.92 0.98
N ASP A 308 1.53 20.43 0.10
CA ASP A 308 1.84 19.35 -0.83
C ASP A 308 2.85 19.80 -1.92
N LEU A 309 2.74 21.04 -2.41
CA LEU A 309 3.60 21.59 -3.47
C LEU A 309 5.07 21.61 -3.07
N ALA A 310 5.37 21.99 -1.82
CA ALA A 310 6.74 22.05 -1.30
C ALA A 310 7.44 20.68 -1.34
N THR A 311 6.68 19.58 -1.33
CA THR A 311 7.24 18.22 -1.36
C THR A 311 7.52 17.70 -2.77
N TYR A 312 6.99 18.34 -3.82
CA TYR A 312 7.06 17.80 -5.17
C TYR A 312 8.45 17.89 -5.79
N VAL A 313 9.16 19.00 -5.65
CA VAL A 313 10.54 19.11 -6.15
C VAL A 313 11.46 18.07 -5.50
N PRO A 314 11.53 17.97 -4.15
CA PRO A 314 12.28 16.89 -3.49
C PRO A 314 11.86 15.50 -3.95
N SER A 315 10.56 15.31 -4.24
CA SER A 315 10.07 14.04 -4.75
C SER A 315 10.60 13.71 -6.14
N VAL A 316 10.65 14.68 -7.04
CA VAL A 316 11.17 14.48 -8.40
C VAL A 316 12.68 14.25 -8.34
N ASP A 317 13.39 14.97 -7.47
CA ASP A 317 14.83 14.77 -7.27
C ASP A 317 15.15 13.36 -6.75
N LEU A 318 14.36 12.84 -5.81
CA LEU A 318 14.47 11.46 -5.36
C LEU A 318 14.17 10.46 -6.50
N CYS A 319 13.10 10.69 -7.28
CA CYS A 319 12.83 9.87 -8.47
C CYS A 319 13.97 9.91 -9.49
N ASN A 320 14.65 11.05 -9.66
CA ASN A 320 15.80 11.18 -10.53
C ASN A 320 17.02 10.40 -10.01
N GLN A 321 17.21 10.32 -8.70
CA GLN A 321 18.25 9.47 -8.09
C GLN A 321 17.94 7.99 -8.28
N ILE A 322 16.68 7.58 -8.05
CA ILE A 322 16.21 6.19 -8.19
C ILE A 322 16.39 5.69 -9.63
N VAL A 323 16.01 6.50 -10.64
CA VAL A 323 16.17 6.12 -12.05
C VAL A 323 17.64 6.01 -12.46
N LYS A 324 18.53 6.83 -11.87
CA LYS A 324 19.97 6.79 -12.16
C LYS A 324 20.66 5.57 -11.56
N ASP A 325 20.28 5.17 -10.34
CA ASP A 325 20.92 4.08 -9.61
C ASP A 325 19.88 3.07 -9.07
N PRO A 326 19.64 1.97 -9.81
CA PRO A 326 18.74 0.91 -9.36
C PRO A 326 19.21 0.18 -8.10
N GLN A 327 20.51 0.15 -7.78
CA GLN A 327 20.99 -0.52 -6.57
C GLN A 327 20.66 0.30 -5.33
N CYS A 328 20.91 1.62 -5.38
CA CYS A 328 20.51 2.54 -4.33
C CYS A 328 18.99 2.46 -4.05
N THR A 329 18.19 2.18 -5.09
CA THR A 329 16.75 1.95 -4.96
C THR A 329 16.43 0.73 -4.10
N ALA A 330 17.05 -0.42 -4.38
CA ALA A 330 16.86 -1.64 -3.60
C ALA A 330 17.28 -1.45 -2.13
N ASP A 331 18.42 -0.79 -1.89
CA ASP A 331 18.92 -0.51 -0.54
C ASP A 331 17.97 0.42 0.24
N TRP A 332 17.46 1.47 -0.41
CA TRP A 332 16.48 2.39 0.16
C TRP A 332 15.17 1.67 0.49
N LEU A 333 14.67 0.83 -0.42
CA LEU A 333 13.46 0.03 -0.18
C LEU A 333 13.65 -1.00 0.93
N THR A 334 14.82 -1.63 1.02
CA THR A 334 15.15 -2.56 2.10
C THR A 334 15.13 -1.86 3.46
N LYS A 335 15.76 -0.67 3.55
CA LYS A 335 15.68 0.18 4.75
C LYS A 335 14.23 0.54 5.06
N LEU A 336 13.47 0.96 4.06
CA LEU A 336 12.04 1.26 4.21
C LEU A 336 11.21 0.05 4.61
N ALA A 337 11.55 -1.17 4.21
CA ALA A 337 10.85 -2.40 4.60
C ALA A 337 11.14 -2.79 6.05
N SER A 338 12.34 -2.47 6.53
CA SER A 338 12.76 -2.72 7.92
C SER A 338 12.17 -1.75 8.95
N THR A 339 11.59 -0.61 8.53
CA THR A 339 11.04 0.37 9.47
C THR A 339 9.81 -0.14 10.23
N VAL A 340 9.73 0.22 11.52
CA VAL A 340 8.59 -0.16 12.37
C VAL A 340 7.37 0.73 12.11
N TYR A 341 7.57 2.02 11.87
CA TYR A 341 6.51 3.02 11.71
C TYR A 341 5.87 3.01 10.32
N GLN A 342 4.64 3.51 10.21
CA GLN A 342 3.96 3.72 8.93
C GLN A 342 4.76 4.74 8.11
N ILE A 343 4.93 4.47 6.80
CA ILE A 343 5.66 5.42 5.94
C ILE A 343 4.78 6.63 5.64
N SER A 344 5.40 7.79 5.44
CA SER A 344 4.64 8.99 5.06
C SER A 344 4.05 8.83 3.66
N LYS A 345 2.98 9.59 3.37
CA LYS A 345 2.33 9.64 2.04
C LYS A 345 3.36 9.88 0.93
N PHE A 346 4.33 10.75 1.17
CA PHE A 346 5.45 11.04 0.27
C PHE A 346 6.19 9.76 -0.16
N HIS A 347 6.64 8.95 0.81
CA HIS A 347 7.37 7.71 0.53
C HIS A 347 6.46 6.67 -0.13
N TYR A 348 5.23 6.51 0.36
CA TYR A 348 4.25 5.58 -0.20
C TYR A 348 4.03 5.80 -1.70
N THR A 349 3.81 7.04 -2.12
CA THR A 349 3.58 7.35 -3.54
C THR A 349 4.80 7.04 -4.41
N ILE A 350 6.03 7.17 -3.89
CA ILE A 350 7.25 6.77 -4.61
C ILE A 350 7.35 5.24 -4.70
N VAL A 351 7.10 4.52 -3.60
CA VAL A 351 7.12 3.05 -3.58
C VAL A 351 6.13 2.47 -4.59
N VAL A 352 4.91 2.99 -4.64
CA VAL A 352 3.90 2.59 -5.64
C VAL A 352 4.36 2.90 -7.06
N ALA A 353 5.01 4.04 -7.30
CA ALA A 353 5.56 4.38 -8.61
C ALA A 353 6.68 3.42 -9.03
N VAL A 354 7.61 3.09 -8.14
CA VAL A 354 8.67 2.09 -8.39
C VAL A 354 8.06 0.74 -8.69
N PHE A 355 7.04 0.32 -7.94
CA PHE A 355 6.34 -0.94 -8.17
C PHE A 355 5.67 -1.00 -9.57
N LEU A 356 5.05 0.11 -10.00
CA LEU A 356 4.31 0.16 -11.26
C LEU A 356 5.19 0.39 -12.50
N TYR A 357 6.37 0.98 -12.32
CA TYR A 357 7.30 1.27 -13.40
C TYR A 357 7.89 -0.01 -14.00
N GLN A 358 7.75 -0.17 -15.32
CA GLN A 358 8.17 -1.38 -16.03
C GLN A 358 9.69 -1.55 -16.11
N GLY A 359 10.46 -0.45 -16.00
CA GLY A 359 11.93 -0.50 -16.00
C GLY A 359 12.55 -0.82 -14.63
N SER A 360 11.75 -0.98 -13.57
CA SER A 360 12.26 -1.35 -12.25
C SER A 360 12.87 -2.75 -12.26
N THR A 361 13.97 -2.92 -11.51
CA THR A 361 14.63 -4.23 -11.36
C THR A 361 13.77 -5.20 -10.55
N ALA A 362 13.95 -6.51 -10.78
CA ALA A 362 13.26 -7.55 -10.02
C ALA A 362 13.45 -7.41 -8.51
N GLU A 363 14.68 -7.08 -8.06
CA GLU A 363 14.99 -6.83 -6.65
C GLU A 363 14.20 -5.64 -6.10
N SER A 364 14.18 -4.50 -6.81
CA SER A 364 13.40 -3.33 -6.40
C SER A 364 11.91 -3.65 -6.26
N ILE A 365 11.36 -4.47 -7.15
CA ILE A 365 9.94 -4.86 -7.09
C ILE A 365 9.68 -5.78 -5.90
N GLN A 366 10.59 -6.71 -5.60
CA GLN A 366 10.49 -7.58 -4.44
C GLN A 366 10.55 -6.79 -3.13
N GLU A 367 11.49 -5.85 -3.00
CA GLU A 367 11.58 -4.99 -1.82
C GLU A 367 10.38 -4.02 -1.71
N ALA A 368 9.92 -3.44 -2.82
CA ALA A 368 8.68 -2.64 -2.84
C ALA A 368 7.47 -3.48 -2.41
N THR A 369 7.39 -4.74 -2.83
CA THR A 369 6.32 -5.66 -2.42
C THR A 369 6.33 -5.88 -0.90
N LYS A 370 7.50 -6.06 -0.28
CA LYS A 370 7.61 -6.18 1.19
C LYS A 370 7.15 -4.92 1.91
N VAL A 371 7.54 -3.73 1.42
CA VAL A 371 7.08 -2.45 1.97
C VAL A 371 5.54 -2.37 1.88
N LEU A 372 4.96 -2.61 0.71
CA LEU A 372 3.51 -2.52 0.48
C LEU A 372 2.72 -3.55 1.30
N GLN A 373 3.20 -4.79 1.42
CA GLN A 373 2.60 -5.81 2.28
C GLN A 373 2.50 -5.33 3.72
N ARG A 374 3.59 -4.76 4.26
CA ARG A 374 3.61 -4.22 5.62
C ARG A 374 2.61 -3.08 5.79
N GLU A 375 2.55 -2.15 4.83
CA GLU A 375 1.59 -1.05 4.91
C GLU A 375 0.13 -1.53 4.86
N VAL A 376 -0.17 -2.60 4.12
CA VAL A 376 -1.51 -3.25 4.12
C VAL A 376 -1.87 -3.80 5.50
N TYR A 377 -0.93 -4.43 6.21
CA TYR A 377 -1.18 -4.91 7.57
C TYR A 377 -1.43 -3.76 8.57
N LYS A 378 -0.78 -2.60 8.37
CA LYS A 378 -0.99 -1.39 9.20
C LYS A 378 -2.31 -0.69 8.87
N SER A 379 -2.67 -0.61 7.60
CA SER A 379 -3.89 0.04 7.11
C SER A 379 -4.64 -0.85 6.12
N LYS A 380 -5.64 -1.58 6.62
CA LYS A 380 -6.44 -2.54 5.84
C LYS A 380 -7.16 -1.90 4.65
N ASN A 381 -7.41 -0.59 4.69
CA ASN A 381 -8.06 0.14 3.59
C ASN A 381 -7.20 0.17 2.32
N LEU A 382 -5.87 0.11 2.46
CA LEU A 382 -4.94 0.09 1.32
C LEU A 382 -5.10 -1.17 0.45
N ALA A 383 -5.64 -2.26 1.00
CA ALA A 383 -5.82 -3.48 0.24
C ALA A 383 -6.73 -3.29 -0.99
N HIS A 384 -7.74 -2.42 -0.89
CA HIS A 384 -8.64 -2.13 -2.00
C HIS A 384 -7.96 -1.32 -3.11
N GLU A 385 -7.12 -0.36 -2.72
CA GLU A 385 -6.32 0.45 -3.65
C GLU A 385 -5.25 -0.39 -4.35
N LEU A 386 -4.56 -1.26 -3.61
CA LEU A 386 -3.45 -2.05 -4.12
C LEU A 386 -3.88 -3.23 -4.98
N PHE A 387 -5.09 -3.76 -4.82
CA PHE A 387 -5.57 -4.88 -5.63
C PHE A 387 -5.46 -4.64 -7.15
N PRO A 388 -6.05 -3.57 -7.73
CA PRO A 388 -5.91 -3.28 -9.17
C PRO A 388 -4.46 -2.96 -9.58
N ILE A 389 -3.65 -2.37 -8.69
CA ILE A 389 -2.23 -2.07 -8.90
C ILE A 389 -1.42 -3.37 -9.06
N ILE A 390 -1.64 -4.36 -8.19
CA ILE A 390 -0.99 -5.67 -8.25
C ILE A 390 -1.41 -6.41 -9.52
N LEU A 391 -2.71 -6.44 -9.85
CA LEU A 391 -3.16 -7.10 -11.08
C LEU A 391 -2.56 -6.47 -12.34
N TYR A 392 -2.47 -5.13 -12.37
CA TYR A 392 -1.84 -4.43 -13.47
C TYR A 392 -0.36 -4.81 -13.63
N ARG A 393 0.39 -4.87 -12.52
CA ARG A 393 1.79 -5.27 -12.54
C ARG A 393 1.95 -6.74 -12.90
N LEU A 394 1.16 -7.63 -12.29
CA LEU A 394 1.17 -9.07 -12.55
C LEU A 394 0.94 -9.41 -14.03
N GLY A 395 0.00 -8.72 -14.68
CA GLY A 395 -0.30 -8.92 -16.10
C GLY A 395 0.79 -8.46 -17.07
N ARG A 396 1.82 -7.74 -16.59
CA ARG A 396 2.91 -7.17 -17.39
C ARG A 396 4.30 -7.63 -16.95
N GLU A 397 4.41 -8.34 -15.84
CA GLU A 397 5.69 -8.78 -15.29
C GLU A 397 6.33 -9.84 -16.19
N PRO A 398 7.48 -9.60 -16.84
CA PRO A 398 8.13 -10.60 -17.68
C PRO A 398 8.84 -11.69 -16.86
N ASP A 399 9.40 -11.34 -15.70
CA ASP A 399 10.18 -12.26 -14.87
C ASP A 399 9.28 -13.26 -14.12
N PRO A 400 9.41 -14.58 -14.35
CA PRO A 400 8.60 -15.60 -13.68
C PRO A 400 8.74 -15.58 -12.16
N THR A 401 9.93 -15.29 -11.65
CA THR A 401 10.21 -15.27 -10.21
C THR A 401 9.43 -14.13 -9.55
N THR A 402 9.52 -12.92 -10.09
CA THR A 402 8.78 -11.75 -9.63
C THR A 402 7.28 -11.96 -9.81
N ARG A 403 6.83 -12.55 -10.92
CA ARG A 403 5.42 -12.90 -11.14
C ARG A 403 4.88 -13.82 -10.04
N LEU A 404 5.67 -14.82 -9.63
CA LEU A 404 5.33 -15.70 -8.52
C LEU A 404 5.25 -14.94 -7.18
N HIS A 405 6.20 -14.04 -6.89
CA HIS A 405 6.16 -13.19 -5.69
C HIS A 405 4.90 -12.31 -5.64
N LEU A 406 4.49 -11.74 -6.79
CA LEU A 406 3.26 -10.96 -6.90
C LEU A 406 2.00 -11.80 -6.64
N LEU A 407 1.97 -13.06 -7.09
CA LEU A 407 0.88 -13.99 -6.78
C LEU A 407 0.80 -14.28 -5.27
N TYR A 408 1.94 -14.44 -4.60
CA TYR A 408 1.99 -14.57 -3.13
C TYR A 408 1.60 -13.31 -2.36
N PHE A 409 1.53 -12.15 -3.02
CA PHE A 409 0.99 -10.93 -2.41
C PHE A 409 -0.55 -10.94 -2.36
N LEU A 410 -1.24 -11.64 -3.26
CA LEU A 410 -2.71 -11.63 -3.31
C LEU A 410 -3.38 -12.06 -1.98
N PRO A 411 -2.95 -13.14 -1.29
CA PRO A 411 -3.53 -13.52 0.01
C PRO A 411 -3.44 -12.43 1.08
N VAL A 412 -2.36 -11.65 1.10
CA VAL A 412 -2.16 -10.56 2.08
C VAL A 412 -3.29 -9.53 1.99
N LEU A 413 -3.82 -9.29 0.79
CA LEU A 413 -4.92 -8.34 0.59
C LEU A 413 -6.25 -8.79 1.21
N ALA A 414 -6.38 -10.08 1.57
CA ALA A 414 -7.60 -10.63 2.17
C ALA A 414 -7.87 -10.08 3.59
N VAL A 415 -6.93 -9.35 4.19
CA VAL A 415 -7.16 -8.63 5.46
C VAL A 415 -8.33 -7.64 5.36
N ASN A 416 -8.68 -7.20 4.15
CA ASN A 416 -9.87 -6.43 3.87
C ASN A 416 -10.97 -7.32 3.27
N LYS A 417 -12.10 -7.42 3.94
CA LYS A 417 -13.22 -8.29 3.53
C LYS A 417 -13.78 -7.94 2.15
N LEU A 418 -13.66 -6.68 1.70
CA LEU A 418 -14.17 -6.22 0.41
C LEU A 418 -13.33 -6.71 -0.78
N THR A 419 -12.05 -7.06 -0.57
CA THR A 419 -11.17 -7.55 -1.64
C THR A 419 -11.29 -9.06 -1.85
N VAL A 420 -11.80 -9.80 -0.87
CA VAL A 420 -11.90 -11.27 -0.89
C VAL A 420 -12.62 -11.81 -2.15
N PRO A 421 -13.80 -11.28 -2.56
CA PRO A 421 -14.44 -11.74 -3.79
C PRO A 421 -13.59 -11.49 -5.04
N MET A 422 -12.82 -10.40 -5.06
CA MET A 422 -11.94 -10.06 -6.17
C MET A 422 -10.74 -11.03 -6.22
N ILE A 423 -10.15 -11.33 -5.07
CA ILE A 423 -9.05 -12.31 -4.94
C ILE A 423 -9.53 -13.69 -5.39
N LEU A 424 -10.68 -14.16 -4.89
CA LEU A 424 -11.27 -15.44 -5.30
C LEU A 424 -11.48 -15.48 -6.81
N LYS A 425 -12.07 -14.43 -7.40
CA LYS A 425 -12.28 -14.36 -8.85
C LYS A 425 -10.96 -14.48 -9.63
N THR A 426 -9.90 -13.79 -9.19
CA THR A 426 -8.57 -13.87 -9.82
C THR A 426 -7.98 -15.27 -9.70
N LEU A 427 -7.97 -15.85 -8.50
CA LEU A 427 -7.38 -17.17 -8.26
C LEU A 427 -8.15 -18.29 -8.97
N LEU A 428 -9.49 -18.22 -8.99
CA LEU A 428 -10.33 -19.17 -9.70
C LEU A 428 -10.20 -19.05 -11.22
N ALA A 429 -9.90 -17.86 -11.77
CA ALA A 429 -9.57 -17.74 -13.19
C ALA A 429 -8.28 -18.52 -13.53
N LEU A 430 -7.29 -18.51 -12.64
CA LEU A 430 -6.05 -19.28 -12.80
C LEU A 430 -6.26 -20.80 -12.63
N TRP A 431 -7.31 -21.23 -11.93
CA TRP A 431 -7.67 -22.65 -11.76
C TRP A 431 -7.91 -23.39 -13.09
N SER A 432 -8.31 -22.65 -14.13
CA SER A 432 -8.50 -23.22 -15.47
C SER A 432 -7.22 -23.80 -16.08
N SER A 433 -6.04 -23.37 -15.62
CA SER A 433 -4.75 -23.89 -16.06
C SER A 433 -4.28 -25.02 -15.17
N THR A 434 -4.15 -26.23 -15.74
CA THR A 434 -3.74 -27.45 -15.02
C THR A 434 -2.41 -27.29 -14.27
N SER A 435 -1.45 -26.55 -14.83
CA SER A 435 -0.14 -26.32 -14.19
C SER A 435 -0.18 -25.35 -13.02
N LEU A 436 -1.21 -24.48 -12.95
CA LEU A 436 -1.36 -23.49 -11.88
C LEU A 436 -2.27 -23.97 -10.74
N LYS A 437 -3.06 -25.04 -10.93
CA LYS A 437 -3.93 -25.60 -9.89
C LYS A 437 -3.22 -25.85 -8.54
N PRO A 438 -2.01 -26.44 -8.48
CA PRO A 438 -1.30 -26.64 -7.20
C PRO A 438 -1.00 -25.32 -6.49
N LEU A 439 -0.58 -24.30 -7.25
CA LEU A 439 -0.30 -22.97 -6.71
C LEU A 439 -1.58 -22.29 -6.21
N VAL A 440 -2.67 -22.37 -6.97
CA VAL A 440 -3.97 -21.79 -6.58
C VAL A 440 -4.48 -22.40 -5.28
N LEU A 441 -4.39 -23.73 -5.11
CA LEU A 441 -4.74 -24.39 -3.84
C LEU A 441 -3.94 -23.83 -2.66
N ARG A 442 -2.63 -23.67 -2.82
CA ARG A 442 -1.77 -23.11 -1.78
C ARG A 442 -2.11 -21.66 -1.46
N LEU A 443 -2.36 -20.83 -2.47
CA LEU A 443 -2.74 -19.43 -2.27
C LEU A 443 -4.11 -19.30 -1.59
N LEU A 444 -5.08 -20.16 -1.94
CA LEU A 444 -6.39 -20.20 -1.30
C LEU A 444 -6.32 -20.68 0.15
N LEU A 445 -5.41 -21.62 0.48
CA LEU A 445 -5.14 -21.97 1.87
C LEU A 445 -4.65 -20.74 2.67
N GLU A 446 -3.75 -19.94 2.12
CA GLU A 446 -3.27 -18.72 2.77
C GLU A 446 -4.37 -17.66 2.91
N VAL A 447 -5.26 -17.53 1.91
CA VAL A 447 -6.47 -16.69 2.03
C VAL A 447 -7.39 -17.20 3.14
N TRP A 448 -7.60 -18.52 3.23
CA TRP A 448 -8.48 -19.15 4.21
C TRP A 448 -7.98 -18.96 5.65
N LYS A 449 -6.66 -18.97 5.86
CA LYS A 449 -6.04 -18.66 7.17
C LYS A 449 -6.40 -17.24 7.65
N ILE A 450 -6.56 -16.29 6.72
CA ILE A 450 -6.94 -14.90 7.03
C ILE A 450 -8.47 -14.74 7.09
N GLU A 451 -9.19 -15.35 6.16
CA GLU A 451 -10.65 -15.24 6.01
C GLU A 451 -11.31 -16.64 5.95
N PRO A 452 -11.67 -17.23 7.11
CA PRO A 452 -12.18 -18.61 7.16
C PRO A 452 -13.50 -18.84 6.40
N ARG A 453 -14.26 -17.78 6.08
CA ARG A 453 -15.53 -17.88 5.34
C ARG A 453 -15.39 -18.47 3.93
N ILE A 454 -14.18 -18.50 3.38
CA ILE A 454 -13.94 -19.10 2.06
C ILE A 454 -13.79 -20.63 2.09
N HIS A 455 -13.92 -21.28 3.25
CA HIS A 455 -13.72 -22.72 3.42
C HIS A 455 -14.50 -23.56 2.41
N SER A 456 -15.77 -23.23 2.16
CA SER A 456 -16.61 -23.95 1.21
C SER A 456 -16.02 -23.99 -0.20
N TYR A 457 -15.44 -22.88 -0.68
CA TYR A 457 -14.76 -22.81 -1.97
C TYR A 457 -13.49 -23.65 -1.98
N LEU A 458 -12.68 -23.57 -0.92
CA LEU A 458 -11.46 -24.36 -0.81
C LEU A 458 -11.77 -25.87 -0.80
N SER A 459 -12.74 -26.29 0.00
CA SER A 459 -13.19 -27.68 0.10
C SER A 459 -13.71 -28.20 -1.25
N GLN A 460 -14.46 -27.41 -2.01
CA GLN A 460 -14.91 -27.78 -3.36
C GLN A 460 -13.74 -28.08 -4.32
N LEU A 461 -12.68 -27.26 -4.30
CA LEU A 461 -11.52 -27.46 -5.18
C LEU A 461 -10.65 -28.64 -4.75
N ILE A 462 -10.58 -28.93 -3.45
CA ILE A 462 -9.89 -30.14 -2.95
C ILE A 462 -10.56 -31.40 -3.51
N HIS A 463 -11.89 -31.40 -3.56
CA HIS A 463 -12.68 -32.53 -4.09
C HIS A 463 -12.79 -32.56 -5.63
N ASP A 464 -12.22 -31.58 -6.34
CA ASP A 464 -12.23 -31.54 -7.80
C ASP A 464 -11.40 -32.70 -8.40
N LYS A 465 -12.08 -33.53 -9.20
CA LYS A 465 -11.50 -34.69 -9.90
C LYS A 465 -11.21 -34.43 -11.38
N SER A 466 -11.43 -33.20 -11.89
CA SER A 466 -11.32 -32.86 -13.32
C SER A 466 -9.93 -33.03 -13.90
N SER A 467 -8.89 -32.98 -13.08
CA SER A 467 -7.49 -33.18 -13.50
C SER A 467 -6.70 -33.84 -12.38
N SER A 468 -5.82 -34.78 -12.72
CA SER A 468 -4.93 -35.42 -11.75
C SER A 468 -3.50 -35.34 -12.24
N THR A 469 -2.71 -34.45 -11.64
CA THR A 469 -1.25 -34.40 -11.77
C THR A 469 -0.65 -34.73 -10.41
N GLN A 470 0.55 -35.32 -10.39
CA GLN A 470 1.22 -35.66 -9.12
C GLN A 470 1.40 -34.43 -8.23
N GLU A 471 1.76 -33.29 -8.80
CA GLU A 471 1.90 -32.01 -8.08
C GLU A 471 0.57 -31.54 -7.47
N LEU A 472 -0.55 -31.71 -8.18
CA LEU A 472 -1.87 -31.34 -7.67
C LEU A 472 -2.31 -32.24 -6.52
N GLU A 473 -2.07 -33.55 -6.62
CA GLU A 473 -2.40 -34.48 -5.53
C GLU A 473 -1.54 -34.23 -4.29
N ILE A 474 -0.26 -33.88 -4.47
CA ILE A 474 0.59 -33.44 -3.35
C ILE A 474 0.06 -32.14 -2.74
N ALA A 475 -0.34 -31.16 -3.55
CA ALA A 475 -0.91 -29.91 -3.07
C ALA A 475 -2.23 -30.12 -2.32
N LYS A 476 -3.12 -30.98 -2.81
CA LYS A 476 -4.36 -31.37 -2.11
C LYS A 476 -4.05 -31.99 -0.75
N ALA A 477 -3.15 -32.97 -0.71
CA ALA A 477 -2.71 -33.60 0.53
C ALA A 477 -2.16 -32.55 1.52
N TYR A 478 -1.31 -31.64 1.04
CA TYR A 478 -0.72 -30.58 1.86
C TYR A 478 -1.77 -29.64 2.44
N VAL A 479 -2.70 -29.17 1.60
CA VAL A 479 -3.78 -28.28 2.04
C VAL A 479 -4.66 -28.96 3.08
N VAL A 480 -5.03 -30.22 2.88
CA VAL A 480 -5.83 -31.00 3.82
C VAL A 480 -5.12 -31.15 5.17
N ALA A 481 -3.84 -31.49 5.16
CA ALA A 481 -3.04 -31.62 6.38
C ALA A 481 -2.93 -30.27 7.13
N GLU A 482 -2.74 -29.16 6.41
CA GLU A 482 -2.71 -27.83 7.01
C GLU A 482 -4.05 -27.37 7.57
N ILE A 483 -5.18 -27.77 6.97
CA ILE A 483 -6.52 -27.53 7.53
C ILE A 483 -6.69 -28.33 8.82
N CYS A 484 -6.31 -29.61 8.82
CA CYS A 484 -6.33 -30.48 10.01
C CYS A 484 -5.49 -29.90 11.15
N LYS A 485 -4.34 -29.30 10.83
CA LYS A 485 -3.47 -28.63 11.79
C LYS A 485 -4.06 -27.32 12.33
N SER A 486 -4.61 -26.48 11.44
CA SER A 486 -5.03 -25.12 11.80
C SER A 486 -6.38 -25.10 12.52
N LYS A 487 -7.32 -25.97 12.11
CA LYS A 487 -8.69 -26.03 12.64
C LYS A 487 -9.19 -27.48 12.74
N PRO A 488 -8.53 -28.33 13.55
CA PRO A 488 -8.81 -29.76 13.63
C PRO A 488 -10.28 -30.07 13.91
N SER A 489 -10.86 -29.48 14.96
CA SER A 489 -12.23 -29.81 15.40
C SER A 489 -13.34 -29.17 14.55
N GLN A 490 -13.03 -28.16 13.74
CA GLN A 490 -14.05 -27.47 12.92
C GLN A 490 -14.19 -28.10 11.54
N HIS A 491 -13.06 -28.44 10.91
CA HIS A 491 -13.01 -28.86 9.51
C HIS A 491 -12.14 -30.09 9.28
N GLY A 492 -11.41 -30.59 10.28
CA GLY A 492 -10.48 -31.70 10.08
C GLY A 492 -11.19 -33.04 9.85
N GLU A 493 -12.29 -33.29 10.57
CA GLU A 493 -13.04 -34.56 10.47
C GLU A 493 -13.62 -34.78 9.05
N GLU A 494 -14.00 -33.71 8.35
CA GLU A 494 -14.59 -33.78 7.00
C GLU A 494 -13.63 -34.41 5.97
N PHE A 495 -12.32 -34.34 6.21
CA PHE A 495 -11.29 -34.82 5.29
C PHE A 495 -10.73 -36.20 5.62
N LEU A 496 -11.28 -36.92 6.61
CA LEU A 496 -10.81 -38.26 6.98
C LEU A 496 -10.88 -39.27 5.83
N SER A 497 -11.95 -39.19 5.02
CA SER A 497 -12.12 -40.04 3.84
C SER A 497 -11.00 -39.82 2.82
N LEU A 498 -10.60 -38.57 2.61
CA LEU A 498 -9.54 -38.18 1.69
C LEU A 498 -8.15 -38.58 2.22
N LEU A 499 -7.88 -38.37 3.51
CA LEU A 499 -6.64 -38.85 4.15
C LEU A 499 -6.51 -40.37 4.03
N SER A 500 -7.60 -41.10 4.25
CA SER A 500 -7.64 -42.56 4.08
C SER A 500 -7.42 -42.97 2.62
N ALA A 501 -8.01 -42.28 1.65
CA ALA A 501 -7.80 -42.53 0.23
C ALA A 501 -6.32 -42.34 -0.15
N LEU A 502 -5.70 -41.23 0.27
CA LEU A 502 -4.29 -40.94 0.02
C LEU A 502 -3.36 -42.05 0.51
N LEU A 503 -3.61 -42.59 1.71
CA LEU A 503 -2.84 -43.71 2.27
C LEU A 503 -3.00 -45.02 1.49
N ASN A 504 -4.18 -45.27 0.91
CA ASN A 504 -4.47 -46.52 0.21
C ASN A 504 -4.03 -46.51 -1.25
N GLU A 505 -4.15 -45.37 -1.93
CA GLU A 505 -3.89 -45.18 -3.37
C GLU A 505 -2.41 -44.96 -3.70
N HIS A 506 -1.64 -44.31 -2.82
CA HIS A 506 -0.27 -43.87 -3.13
C HIS A 506 0.81 -44.80 -2.58
N ARG A 507 0.96 -45.96 -3.23
CA ARG A 507 1.98 -46.97 -2.88
C ARG A 507 3.28 -46.79 -3.66
N GLY A 508 4.41 -47.11 -3.03
CA GLY A 508 5.73 -47.02 -3.66
C GLY A 508 6.43 -45.67 -3.46
N LYS A 509 7.60 -45.51 -4.09
CA LYS A 509 8.47 -44.34 -3.86
C LYS A 509 7.83 -43.03 -4.31
N ASP A 510 7.09 -43.03 -5.42
CA ASP A 510 6.49 -41.82 -5.98
C ASP A 510 5.30 -41.28 -5.15
N GLY A 511 4.68 -42.16 -4.36
CA GLY A 511 3.60 -41.84 -3.42
C GLY A 511 4.06 -41.42 -2.01
N THR A 512 5.38 -41.31 -1.80
CA THR A 512 5.95 -41.00 -0.47
C THR A 512 5.48 -39.64 0.06
N PRO A 513 5.48 -38.54 -0.73
CA PRO A 513 5.01 -37.24 -0.25
C PRO A 513 3.55 -37.29 0.21
N GLN A 514 2.65 -37.86 -0.58
CA GLN A 514 1.23 -37.96 -0.25
C GLN A 514 0.99 -38.80 1.01
N THR A 515 1.67 -39.94 1.13
CA THR A 515 1.57 -40.80 2.32
C THR A 515 2.04 -40.07 3.58
N THR A 516 3.21 -39.41 3.51
CA THR A 516 3.80 -38.72 4.66
C THR A 516 2.97 -37.53 5.10
N ILE A 517 2.44 -36.74 4.16
CA ILE A 517 1.55 -35.62 4.44
C ILE A 517 0.20 -36.10 5.01
N ALA A 518 -0.36 -37.19 4.48
CA ALA A 518 -1.59 -37.77 5.03
C ALA A 518 -1.39 -38.24 6.48
N LEU A 519 -0.24 -38.83 6.80
CA LEU A 519 0.12 -39.19 8.17
C LEU A 519 0.30 -37.97 9.07
N ASP A 520 0.82 -36.85 8.57
CA ASP A 520 0.84 -35.58 9.31
C ASP A 520 -0.58 -35.10 9.61
N GLY A 521 -1.49 -35.13 8.63
CA GLY A 521 -2.90 -34.78 8.87
C GLY A 521 -3.55 -35.64 9.95
N ILE A 522 -3.37 -36.97 9.89
CA ILE A 522 -3.86 -37.91 10.91
C ILE A 522 -3.22 -37.64 12.27
N TYR A 523 -1.92 -37.33 12.31
CA TYR A 523 -1.23 -36.98 13.55
C TYR A 523 -1.86 -35.76 14.21
N GLU A 524 -2.12 -34.68 13.46
CA GLU A 524 -2.72 -33.46 14.00
C GLU A 524 -4.14 -33.73 14.53
N LEU A 525 -4.94 -34.53 13.82
CA LEU A 525 -6.28 -34.92 14.27
C LEU A 525 -6.26 -35.78 15.55
N CYS A 526 -5.36 -36.75 15.63
CA CYS A 526 -5.14 -37.55 16.84
C CYS A 526 -4.65 -36.69 18.01
N SER A 527 -3.70 -35.77 17.75
CA SER A 527 -3.13 -34.91 18.79
C SER A 527 -4.15 -33.89 19.31
N ALA A 528 -5.10 -33.47 18.48
CA ALA A 528 -6.21 -32.59 18.85
C ALA A 528 -7.43 -33.37 19.39
N VAL A 529 -7.35 -34.69 19.53
CA VAL A 529 -8.42 -35.56 20.05
C VAL A 529 -9.71 -35.49 19.22
N VAL A 530 -9.59 -35.17 17.92
CA VAL A 530 -10.72 -35.21 16.97
C VAL A 530 -11.01 -36.65 16.58
N ILE A 531 -9.97 -37.47 16.45
CA ILE A 531 -10.08 -38.91 16.21
C ILE A 531 -9.30 -39.69 17.26
N ASP A 532 -9.77 -40.90 17.57
CA ASP A 532 -9.11 -41.78 18.51
C ASP A 532 -7.93 -42.51 17.85
N LEU A 533 -6.74 -42.37 18.43
CA LEU A 533 -5.51 -42.95 17.89
C LEU A 533 -5.57 -44.48 17.83
N ARG A 534 -6.17 -45.15 18.82
CA ARG A 534 -6.20 -46.62 18.93
C ARG A 534 -7.04 -47.23 17.81
N THR A 535 -8.24 -46.71 17.59
CA THR A 535 -9.13 -47.13 16.50
C THR A 535 -8.54 -46.79 15.13
N THR A 536 -7.95 -45.60 15.00
CA THR A 536 -7.23 -45.21 13.78
C THR A 536 -6.08 -46.18 13.49
N TRP A 537 -5.25 -46.51 14.50
CA TRP A 537 -4.13 -47.44 14.36
C TRP A 537 -4.58 -48.86 14.01
N LYS A 538 -5.70 -49.34 14.56
CA LYS A 538 -6.28 -50.64 14.18
C LYS A 538 -6.58 -50.71 12.67
N VAL A 539 -6.96 -49.60 12.05
CA VAL A 539 -7.25 -49.53 10.61
C VAL A 539 -5.97 -49.41 9.77
N ILE A 540 -5.06 -48.51 10.13
CA ILE A 540 -3.90 -48.18 9.27
C ILE A 540 -2.65 -49.03 9.58
N GLY A 541 -2.47 -49.44 10.84
CA GLY A 541 -1.29 -50.14 11.34
C GLY A 541 -0.96 -51.43 10.59
N PRO A 542 -1.90 -52.37 10.39
CA PRO A 542 -1.63 -53.65 9.72
C PRO A 542 -1.03 -53.50 8.31
N LYS A 543 -1.39 -52.41 7.61
CA LYS A 543 -0.88 -52.09 6.27
C LYS A 543 0.45 -51.36 6.33
N LEU A 544 0.57 -50.34 7.17
CA LEU A 544 1.69 -49.40 7.17
C LEU A 544 2.92 -49.89 7.95
N VAL A 545 2.77 -50.83 8.89
CA VAL A 545 3.92 -51.44 9.60
C VAL A 545 4.86 -52.19 8.65
N LYS A 546 4.34 -52.68 7.52
CA LYS A 546 5.12 -53.37 6.48
C LYS A 546 5.76 -52.43 5.46
N ASP A 547 5.54 -51.11 5.59
CA ASP A 547 6.14 -50.13 4.70
C ASP A 547 7.66 -50.09 4.89
N LYS A 548 8.40 -49.94 3.78
CA LYS A 548 9.86 -49.92 3.76
C LYS A 548 10.44 -48.52 3.53
N ARG A 549 9.58 -47.53 3.24
CA ARG A 549 9.97 -46.15 2.97
C ARG A 549 10.36 -45.47 4.28
N PRO A 550 11.64 -45.08 4.46
CA PRO A 550 12.11 -44.49 5.72
C PRO A 550 11.32 -43.26 6.15
N GLU A 551 10.95 -42.41 5.20
CA GLU A 551 10.23 -41.17 5.44
C GLU A 551 8.81 -41.43 5.99
N VAL A 552 8.16 -42.51 5.54
CA VAL A 552 6.86 -42.95 6.06
C VAL A 552 7.01 -43.53 7.46
N ILE A 553 8.02 -44.37 7.69
CA ILE A 553 8.28 -44.97 9.01
C ILE A 553 8.54 -43.87 10.05
N VAL A 554 9.31 -42.83 9.71
CA VAL A 554 9.53 -41.67 10.60
C VAL A 554 8.20 -41.01 11.01
N LYS A 555 7.26 -40.84 10.09
CA LYS A 555 5.92 -40.30 10.39
C LYS A 555 5.10 -41.26 11.27
N LEU A 556 5.21 -42.56 11.06
CA LEU A 556 4.57 -43.56 11.93
C LEU A 556 5.16 -43.54 13.35
N CYS A 557 6.48 -43.41 13.50
CA CYS A 557 7.11 -43.22 14.82
C CYS A 557 6.52 -41.99 15.52
N LYS A 558 6.40 -40.87 14.81
CA LYS A 558 5.79 -39.64 15.34
C LYS A 558 4.34 -39.87 15.76
N LEU A 559 3.55 -40.58 14.96
CA LEU A 559 2.16 -40.94 15.28
C LEU A 559 2.05 -41.81 16.53
N LEU A 560 2.85 -42.87 16.63
CA LEU A 560 2.87 -43.75 17.80
C LEU A 560 3.34 -43.03 19.07
N SER A 561 4.19 -42.00 18.93
CA SER A 561 4.61 -41.17 20.06
C SER A 561 3.45 -40.44 20.78
N LEU A 562 2.23 -40.44 20.22
CA LEU A 562 1.03 -39.93 20.88
C LEU A 562 0.37 -40.97 21.81
N ALA A 563 0.68 -42.26 21.70
CA ALA A 563 0.03 -43.31 22.48
C ALA A 563 0.14 -43.12 24.01
N PRO A 564 1.29 -42.69 24.57
CA PRO A 564 1.39 -42.40 26.01
C PRO A 564 0.45 -41.27 26.48
N LYS A 565 0.02 -40.37 25.59
CA LYS A 565 -0.85 -39.23 25.94
C LYS A 565 -2.32 -39.61 26.16
N LEU A 566 -2.77 -40.78 25.70
CA LEU A 566 -4.19 -41.16 25.81
C LEU A 566 -4.62 -41.40 27.26
N THR A 567 -3.69 -41.73 28.18
CA THR A 567 -3.91 -41.90 29.64
C THR A 567 -5.24 -42.59 30.03
N VAL A 568 -5.61 -43.67 29.35
CA VAL A 568 -6.82 -44.46 29.67
C VAL A 568 -6.41 -45.70 30.46
N ARG A 569 -6.97 -45.91 31.65
CA ARG A 569 -6.76 -47.14 32.44
C ARG A 569 -7.67 -48.27 31.93
N SER A 570 -7.26 -48.97 30.87
CA SER A 570 -7.95 -50.16 30.38
C SER A 570 -6.96 -51.22 29.87
N LYS A 571 -7.36 -52.49 29.93
CA LYS A 571 -6.53 -53.59 29.40
C LYS A 571 -6.25 -53.42 27.90
N GLU A 572 -7.24 -52.95 27.13
CA GLU A 572 -7.05 -52.71 25.70
C GLU A 572 -6.07 -51.56 25.42
N TYR A 573 -5.93 -50.61 26.35
CA TYR A 573 -4.92 -49.56 26.26
C TYR A 573 -3.52 -50.11 26.57
N GLU A 574 -3.38 -50.92 27.62
CA GLU A 574 -2.12 -51.57 27.97
C GLU A 574 -1.60 -52.47 26.84
N ASP A 575 -2.49 -53.27 26.23
CA ASP A 575 -2.14 -54.09 25.07
C ASP A 575 -1.71 -53.23 23.86
N PHE A 576 -2.39 -52.10 23.64
CA PHE A 576 -2.06 -51.18 22.55
C PHE A 576 -0.72 -50.47 22.75
N ILE A 577 -0.47 -49.89 23.93
CA ILE A 577 0.76 -49.16 24.22
C ILE A 577 1.98 -50.11 24.18
N GLN A 578 1.83 -51.34 24.68
CA GLN A 578 2.87 -52.34 24.63
C GLN A 578 3.14 -52.83 23.19
N SER A 579 2.09 -53.02 22.39
CA SER A 579 2.22 -53.33 20.96
C SER A 579 2.93 -52.21 20.19
N ALA A 580 2.56 -50.96 20.44
CA ALA A 580 3.19 -49.79 19.83
C ALA A 580 4.67 -49.67 20.21
N ALA A 581 5.01 -49.87 21.50
CA ALA A 581 6.39 -49.89 21.96
C ALA A 581 7.21 -50.98 21.26
N ASN A 582 6.67 -52.19 21.12
CA ASN A 582 7.34 -53.29 20.42
C ASN A 582 7.64 -52.96 18.94
N ILE A 583 6.72 -52.29 18.25
CA ILE A 583 6.92 -51.83 16.86
C ILE A 583 8.05 -50.79 16.80
N LEU A 584 8.02 -49.79 17.69
CA LEU A 584 9.06 -48.76 17.78
C LEU A 584 10.44 -49.37 18.05
N TRP A 585 10.54 -50.32 18.98
CA TRP A 585 11.79 -51.05 19.25
C TRP A 585 12.30 -51.83 18.03
N GLY A 586 11.39 -52.41 17.25
CA GLY A 586 11.72 -53.05 15.97
C GLY A 586 12.34 -52.08 14.97
N TRP A 587 11.82 -50.85 14.87
CA TRP A 587 12.36 -49.81 14.01
C TRP A 587 13.65 -49.18 14.54
N ALA A 588 13.76 -48.97 15.86
CA ALA A 588 14.95 -48.50 16.55
C ALA A 588 16.15 -49.44 16.34
N SER A 589 15.88 -50.73 16.24
CA SER A 589 16.87 -51.79 16.00
C SER A 589 17.07 -52.11 14.51
N SER A 590 16.34 -51.43 13.60
CA SER A 590 16.38 -51.73 12.17
C SER A 590 17.66 -51.20 11.51
N LYS A 591 18.04 -51.80 10.38
CA LYS A 591 19.17 -51.34 9.54
C LYS A 591 18.72 -50.44 8.37
N ILE A 592 17.52 -49.84 8.46
CA ILE A 592 16.87 -49.17 7.32
C ILE A 592 17.56 -47.84 6.98
N LYS A 593 17.57 -46.88 7.91
CA LYS A 593 18.26 -45.58 7.82
C LYS A 593 18.40 -45.00 9.24
N ASN A 594 19.48 -44.25 9.50
CA ASN A 594 19.71 -43.63 10.81
C ASN A 594 18.56 -42.73 11.28
N GLY A 595 17.88 -42.01 10.38
CA GLY A 595 16.74 -41.16 10.73
C GLY A 595 15.49 -41.93 11.21
N VAL A 596 15.32 -43.21 10.81
CA VAL A 596 14.25 -44.06 11.33
C VAL A 596 14.54 -44.44 12.78
N ASN A 597 15.80 -44.81 13.05
CA ASN A 597 16.24 -45.20 14.39
C ASN A 597 16.11 -44.03 15.35
N GLU A 598 16.59 -42.84 14.96
CA GLU A 598 16.43 -41.59 15.71
C GLU A 598 14.96 -41.32 16.04
N ALA A 599 14.07 -41.29 15.03
CA ALA A 599 12.65 -41.03 15.23
C ALA A 599 11.97 -42.08 16.13
N ALA A 600 12.39 -43.34 16.04
CA ALA A 600 11.88 -44.41 16.89
C ALA A 600 12.34 -44.24 18.35
N PHE A 601 13.62 -43.93 18.59
CA PHE A 601 14.10 -43.63 19.94
C PHE A 601 13.41 -42.40 20.52
N SER A 602 13.32 -41.28 19.78
CA SER A 602 12.59 -40.08 20.20
C SER A 602 11.10 -40.32 20.49
N ALA A 603 10.49 -41.31 19.83
CA ALA A 603 9.12 -41.72 20.15
C ALA A 603 9.07 -42.52 21.45
N LEU A 604 10.01 -43.46 21.66
CA LEU A 604 10.14 -44.28 22.86
C LEU A 604 10.42 -43.45 24.13
N GLU A 605 11.12 -42.31 24.04
CA GLU A 605 11.39 -41.45 25.22
C GLU A 605 10.12 -40.98 25.92
N LYS A 606 8.99 -40.94 25.21
CA LYS A 606 7.70 -40.49 25.76
C LYS A 606 6.93 -41.59 26.46
N TYR A 607 7.39 -42.85 26.35
CA TYR A 607 6.74 -44.00 26.96
C TYR A 607 7.25 -44.20 28.37
N ASP A 608 6.35 -44.59 29.26
CA ASP A 608 6.73 -45.00 30.60
C ASP A 608 7.52 -46.33 30.54
N PRO A 609 8.71 -46.39 31.19
CA PRO A 609 9.52 -47.60 31.24
C PRO A 609 8.79 -48.87 31.68
N GLN A 610 7.71 -48.75 32.47
CA GLN A 610 6.91 -49.88 32.93
C GLN A 610 6.29 -50.70 31.79
N TYR A 611 6.10 -50.10 30.61
CA TYR A 611 5.52 -50.78 29.44
C TYR A 611 6.56 -51.52 28.58
N PHE A 612 7.85 -51.38 28.89
CA PHE A 612 8.90 -52.06 28.16
C PHE A 612 9.13 -53.48 28.70
N LEU A 613 9.31 -54.43 27.78
CA LEU A 613 9.67 -55.81 28.09
C LEU A 613 11.06 -56.14 27.58
N LEU A 614 11.76 -57.02 28.29
CA LEU A 614 13.11 -57.44 27.90
C LEU A 614 13.15 -57.96 26.46
N LYS A 615 12.15 -58.74 26.01
CA LYS A 615 12.06 -59.25 24.64
C LYS A 615 11.99 -58.19 23.54
N MET A 616 11.65 -56.94 23.85
CA MET A 616 11.58 -55.85 22.87
C MET A 616 12.96 -55.30 22.51
N LEU A 617 13.93 -55.40 23.43
CA LEU A 617 15.25 -54.80 23.24
C LEU A 617 16.06 -55.51 22.14
N PRO A 618 17.11 -54.87 21.58
CA PRO A 618 18.06 -55.52 20.68
C PRO A 618 18.67 -56.80 21.27
N SER A 619 19.03 -57.78 20.45
CA SER A 619 19.54 -59.09 20.91
C SER A 619 20.73 -58.97 21.88
N TYR A 620 21.68 -58.09 21.61
CA TYR A 620 22.85 -57.87 22.47
C TYR A 620 22.50 -57.39 23.88
N ALA A 621 21.35 -56.73 24.06
CA ALA A 621 20.87 -56.27 25.37
C ALA A 621 20.03 -57.33 26.11
N ARG A 622 19.54 -58.35 25.40
CA ARG A 622 18.71 -59.45 25.92
C ARG A 622 19.50 -60.63 26.47
N GLU A 623 20.75 -60.78 26.03
CA GLU A 623 21.59 -61.92 26.38
C GLU A 623 22.12 -61.85 27.82
N GLY A 624 22.26 -63.01 28.48
CA GLY A 624 22.97 -63.15 29.75
C GLY A 624 22.21 -62.70 31.01
N HIS A 625 20.89 -62.54 30.95
CA HIS A 625 20.06 -62.28 32.14
C HIS A 625 19.62 -63.60 32.79
N LYS A 626 19.74 -63.69 34.12
CA LYS A 626 19.26 -64.84 34.91
C LYS A 626 17.84 -64.59 35.42
N LEU A 627 17.04 -65.64 35.51
CA LEU A 627 15.72 -65.57 36.14
C LEU A 627 15.87 -65.42 37.67
N PRO A 628 15.03 -64.60 38.33
CA PRO A 628 14.94 -64.59 39.79
C PRO A 628 14.58 -65.98 40.32
N GLU A 629 15.13 -66.36 41.48
CA GLU A 629 14.91 -67.68 42.11
C GLU A 629 13.42 -68.03 42.26
N LYS A 630 12.58 -67.02 42.53
CA LYS A 630 11.12 -67.17 42.64
C LYS A 630 10.43 -67.58 41.33
N MET A 631 11.00 -67.25 40.18
CA MET A 631 10.48 -67.55 38.83
C MET A 631 11.21 -68.74 38.18
N ALA A 632 12.13 -69.38 38.91
CA ALA A 632 12.95 -70.50 38.49
C ALA A 632 12.90 -71.63 39.55
N SER A 633 11.71 -71.89 40.10
CA SER A 633 11.52 -72.82 41.21
C SER A 633 11.64 -74.29 40.77
N THR A 634 11.46 -74.56 39.48
CA THR A 634 11.65 -75.88 38.89
C THR A 634 12.72 -75.87 37.79
N PRO A 635 13.39 -77.01 37.51
CA PRO A 635 14.35 -77.11 36.40
C PRO A 635 13.75 -76.74 35.03
N PHE A 636 12.43 -76.96 34.86
CA PHE A 636 11.69 -76.57 33.66
C PHE A 636 11.51 -75.05 33.55
N GLU A 637 11.19 -74.37 34.65
CA GLU A 637 11.08 -72.91 34.70
C GLU A 637 12.45 -72.23 34.53
N ALA A 638 13.51 -72.79 35.13
CA ALA A 638 14.87 -72.30 35.00
C ALA A 638 15.44 -72.41 33.56
N ALA A 639 14.90 -73.32 32.75
CA ALA A 639 15.29 -73.49 31.35
C ALA A 639 14.63 -72.46 30.39
N ARG A 640 13.63 -71.70 30.85
CA ARG A 640 12.98 -70.66 30.03
C ARG A 640 13.91 -69.46 29.87
N LYS A 641 13.89 -68.83 28.69
CA LYS A 641 14.67 -67.62 28.47
C LYS A 641 14.13 -66.47 29.32
N ALA A 642 15.04 -65.69 29.92
CA ALA A 642 14.67 -64.54 30.74
C ALA A 642 13.77 -63.54 30.00
N GLU A 643 13.97 -63.38 28.69
CA GLU A 643 13.16 -62.49 27.84
C GLU A 643 11.67 -62.90 27.72
N ASP A 644 11.36 -64.18 27.89
CA ASP A 644 10.01 -64.73 27.75
C ASP A 644 9.22 -64.74 29.06
N VAL A 645 9.90 -64.53 30.19
CA VAL A 645 9.34 -64.67 31.54
C VAL A 645 9.30 -63.33 32.27
N LEU A 646 10.32 -62.48 32.09
CA LEU A 646 10.39 -61.19 32.80
C LEU A 646 9.36 -60.20 32.25
N THR A 647 8.55 -59.65 33.16
CA THR A 647 7.56 -58.60 32.89
C THR A 647 8.14 -57.19 33.00
N TYR A 648 9.46 -57.07 33.22
CA TYR A 648 10.19 -55.81 33.35
C TYR A 648 11.55 -55.91 32.66
N VAL A 649 12.24 -54.77 32.48
CA VAL A 649 13.60 -54.71 31.93
C VAL A 649 14.62 -54.61 33.07
N PRO A 650 15.53 -55.60 33.27
CA PRO A 650 16.59 -55.49 34.28
C PRO A 650 17.52 -54.31 34.03
N GLY A 651 18.02 -53.67 35.09
CA GLY A 651 18.95 -52.53 34.98
C GLY A 651 20.19 -52.81 34.11
N LEU A 652 20.74 -54.02 34.21
CA LEU A 652 21.88 -54.46 33.39
C LEU A 652 21.57 -54.46 31.89
N ALA A 653 20.30 -54.64 31.48
CA ALA A 653 19.91 -54.59 30.08
C ALA A 653 20.02 -53.18 29.52
N TRP A 654 19.71 -52.14 30.30
CA TRP A 654 19.90 -50.73 29.92
C TRP A 654 21.39 -50.38 29.77
N VAL A 655 22.24 -50.91 30.65
CA VAL A 655 23.71 -50.75 30.52
C VAL A 655 24.24 -51.45 29.27
N LYS A 656 23.78 -52.67 28.98
CA LYS A 656 24.15 -53.38 27.75
C LYS A 656 23.62 -52.67 26.50
N LEU A 657 22.45 -52.04 26.59
CA LEU A 657 21.95 -51.16 25.54
C LEU A 657 22.97 -50.04 25.30
N ALA A 658 23.31 -49.25 26.33
CA ALA A 658 24.28 -48.15 26.26
C ALA A 658 25.64 -48.53 25.62
N VAL A 659 26.17 -49.70 25.95
CA VAL A 659 27.48 -50.16 25.46
C VAL A 659 27.42 -50.71 24.04
N GLY A 660 26.31 -51.36 23.66
CA GLY A 660 26.18 -52.06 22.37
C GLY A 660 25.65 -51.21 21.20
N ILE A 661 25.33 -49.94 21.44
CA ILE A 661 24.76 -49.05 20.41
C ILE A 661 25.81 -48.70 19.33
N PRO A 662 25.44 -48.72 18.05
CA PRO A 662 26.31 -48.20 16.98
C PRO A 662 26.67 -46.72 17.22
N LYS A 663 27.94 -46.34 17.02
CA LYS A 663 28.40 -44.93 17.13
C LYS A 663 27.46 -43.86 16.53
N PRO A 664 26.90 -44.00 15.31
CA PRO A 664 26.00 -42.99 14.74
C PRO A 664 24.67 -42.84 15.48
N HIS A 665 24.37 -43.73 16.44
CA HIS A 665 23.12 -43.78 17.18
C HIS A 665 23.27 -43.25 18.61
N ALA A 666 24.50 -43.00 19.07
CA ALA A 666 24.82 -42.68 20.47
C ALA A 666 24.00 -41.51 21.04
N ASN A 667 23.89 -40.40 20.31
CA ASN A 667 23.26 -39.17 20.81
C ASN A 667 21.78 -39.35 21.18
N TYR A 668 20.97 -39.98 20.31
CA TYR A 668 19.54 -40.15 20.58
C TYR A 668 19.25 -41.32 21.52
N VAL A 669 20.13 -42.32 21.59
CA VAL A 669 19.97 -43.36 22.61
C VAL A 669 20.38 -42.86 23.99
N GLU A 670 21.36 -41.96 24.09
CA GLU A 670 21.68 -41.28 25.35
C GLU A 670 20.48 -40.45 25.85
N SER A 671 19.84 -39.69 24.95
CA SER A 671 18.63 -38.94 25.26
C SER A 671 17.50 -39.86 25.77
N PHE A 672 17.29 -40.98 25.09
CA PHE A 672 16.32 -41.99 25.52
C PHE A 672 16.67 -42.61 26.88
N LEU A 673 17.93 -42.98 27.12
CA LEU A 673 18.34 -43.56 28.40
C LEU A 673 18.13 -42.60 29.56
N LYS A 674 18.29 -41.28 29.33
CA LYS A 674 17.97 -40.24 30.33
C LYS A 674 16.47 -40.17 30.66
N SER A 675 15.58 -40.60 29.78
CA SER A 675 14.13 -40.63 30.07
C SER A 675 13.69 -41.90 30.82
N VAL A 676 14.56 -42.90 30.93
CA VAL A 676 14.30 -44.18 31.59
C VAL A 676 14.81 -44.20 33.05
N VAL A 677 15.75 -43.32 33.37
CA VAL A 677 16.29 -43.07 34.73
C VAL A 677 15.48 -41.97 35.40
#